data_AF-A0A8J5J0Y2-F1
#
_entry.id   AF-A0A8J5J0Y2-F1
#
_cell.length_a   1.000
_cell.length_b   1.000
_cell.length_c   1.000
_cell.angle_alpha   90.00
_cell.angle_beta   90.00
_cell.angle_gamma   90.00
#
_symmetry.space_group_name_H-M   'P 1'
#
loop_
_entity.id
_entity.type
_entity.pdbx_description
1 polymer ?
#
loop_
_entity_poly.entity_id
_entity_poly.type
_entity_poly.pdbx_seq_one_letter_code
_entity_poly.pdbx_strand_id
1 'polypeptide(L)'
;MTLQPQGNGEDLILVIGIKTAVVTNFATRQAIRQTWASKEALPAGVKVFFLGCRPFGKDDEGADLRRLWGAIHLEKLVYGDLLTDELNCDDSYADLPGKIKEFLHFTATKYAQAQYVMIADDDVYVRVDRVVQQLITKTPTLRFYSGQVRAIDNAQKAKVIRRNDGKYRYSLSKEEYPMSDLPPFALGAYFFLSMDCVEFVSKNRKRLMNMAGMDDMSVALWMLVIQVHAQPFGNLEHLRGGRCTDNLVVLGDLSPLSIRVVHNNLLQRRQLCHGFNYHLWIKPENLRPSTEYSRLTNRIETLVLTIIISTDSLAGIKLLYFPALETRFNHFRRMCGLVRLNFPSAARNLSCHEITRNAQDKLQTYYEDVNGPNFIDLSRVELWRYNLFDADVNAPPFIVAYTLTAAFSRVLLECLFVSVFAEQKRPLLVIPEKILHLHYRRSPDVFVFSILDGKCNPVSNPACQKMIADYFERYRDHNSNQAASRNRSTQLMMLSGEAWSTDGLDQRVVLISTLASANRTKHVYLPMASTSFAERLDHEPKSLLSASESNPGMLEKLKFCAYLYARCDSSRELMYDLLNALRPVDALGTCAGSSRPPDSTKMASRVAMFYNDDAVRRYAPYKFVIAFENARAPGYVTEKMVNAFLAGSVPVYLGDSTSVSQLFNPASFIDCGLFDSLQECAEFVVYVDDSPELYTRMRQERPVTNMTAYYQAFSWHPAVSSRFMADAVLQYLVPL
;
A
#
# COMPACT_ATOMS: atom_id res chain seq x y z
N MET A 1 -30.25 -41.53 8.24
CA MET A 1 -30.33 -41.09 9.64
C MET A 1 -31.23 -39.87 9.69
N THR A 2 -32.33 -40.01 10.42
CA THR A 2 -33.44 -39.06 10.57
C THR A 2 -32.97 -37.76 11.22
N LEU A 3 -33.15 -36.63 10.51
CA LEU A 3 -33.03 -35.29 11.09
C LEU A 3 -34.32 -34.99 11.86
N GLN A 4 -34.25 -35.03 13.18
CA GLN A 4 -35.28 -34.42 14.03
C GLN A 4 -35.10 -32.89 14.02
N PRO A 5 -36.22 -32.13 14.03
CA PRO A 5 -36.21 -30.68 14.08
C PRO A 5 -36.03 -30.21 15.52
N GLN A 6 -35.04 -29.36 15.77
CA GLN A 6 -34.99 -28.56 16.99
C GLN A 6 -35.09 -27.09 16.62
N GLY A 7 -36.31 -26.57 16.80
CA GLY A 7 -36.56 -25.14 16.86
C GLY A 7 -36.00 -24.58 18.17
N ASN A 8 -35.10 -23.62 18.01
CA ASN A 8 -34.98 -22.41 18.83
C ASN A 8 -34.42 -21.31 17.91
N GLY A 9 -34.99 -21.21 16.71
CA GLY A 9 -34.49 -20.32 15.67
C GLY A 9 -34.94 -18.90 15.96
N GLU A 10 -34.00 -18.04 16.34
CA GLU A 10 -34.15 -16.60 16.16
C GLU A 10 -34.74 -16.36 14.76
N ASP A 11 -35.84 -15.60 14.67
CA ASP A 11 -36.52 -15.31 13.41
C ASP A 11 -35.48 -14.82 12.39
N LEU A 12 -35.30 -15.56 11.31
CA LEU A 12 -34.35 -15.18 10.26
C LEU A 12 -34.85 -13.89 9.63
N ILE A 13 -34.09 -12.80 9.76
CA ILE A 13 -34.50 -11.48 9.30
C ILE A 13 -33.97 -11.23 7.90
N LEU A 14 -32.68 -11.47 7.69
CA LEU A 14 -31.98 -11.05 6.49
C LEU A 14 -31.05 -12.14 5.95
N VAL A 15 -31.16 -12.43 4.66
CA VAL A 15 -30.17 -13.22 3.91
C VAL A 15 -29.42 -12.29 2.96
N ILE A 16 -28.09 -12.26 3.04
CA ILE A 16 -27.22 -11.41 2.22
C ILE A 16 -26.48 -12.28 1.19
N GLY A 17 -26.67 -11.96 -0.09
CA GLY A 17 -25.94 -12.56 -1.21
C GLY A 17 -24.90 -11.59 -1.77
N ILE A 18 -23.61 -11.96 -1.67
CA ILE A 18 -22.48 -11.14 -2.13
C ILE A 18 -22.04 -11.64 -3.51
N LYS A 19 -22.32 -10.86 -4.55
CA LYS A 19 -21.82 -11.09 -5.91
C LYS A 19 -20.30 -11.00 -5.92
N THR A 20 -19.65 -12.07 -6.38
CA THR A 20 -18.18 -12.13 -6.43
C THR A 20 -17.71 -12.91 -7.65
N ALA A 21 -16.52 -12.59 -8.14
CA ALA A 21 -15.81 -13.43 -9.10
C ALA A 21 -15.10 -14.56 -8.35
N VAL A 22 -15.53 -15.80 -8.57
CA VAL A 22 -15.10 -16.97 -7.80
C VAL A 22 -13.58 -17.15 -7.86
N VAL A 23 -13.00 -16.92 -9.05
CA VAL A 23 -11.56 -17.12 -9.31
C VAL A 23 -10.70 -15.97 -8.78
N THR A 24 -11.08 -14.71 -9.05
CA THR A 24 -10.16 -13.57 -8.86
C THR A 24 -10.31 -12.85 -7.53
N ASN A 25 -11.44 -13.00 -6.83
CA ASN A 25 -11.79 -12.13 -5.71
C ASN A 25 -11.73 -12.81 -4.34
N PHE A 26 -10.95 -13.89 -4.19
CA PHE A 26 -10.74 -14.57 -2.91
C PHE A 26 -10.32 -13.61 -1.77
N ALA A 27 -9.37 -12.71 -2.04
CA ALA A 27 -8.89 -11.75 -1.04
C ALA A 27 -10.00 -10.81 -0.52
N THR A 28 -10.93 -10.44 -1.40
CA THR A 28 -12.07 -9.59 -1.06
C THR A 28 -13.08 -10.35 -0.20
N ARG A 29 -13.41 -11.59 -0.59
CA ARG A 29 -14.25 -12.48 0.24
C ARG A 29 -13.66 -12.66 1.63
N GLN A 30 -12.34 -12.88 1.70
CA GLN A 30 -11.65 -13.03 2.98
C GLN A 30 -11.68 -11.75 3.83
N ALA A 31 -11.59 -10.57 3.22
CA ALA A 31 -11.73 -9.32 3.95
C ALA A 31 -13.13 -9.17 4.57
N ILE A 32 -14.18 -9.52 3.81
CA ILE A 32 -15.56 -9.49 4.31
C ILE A 32 -15.75 -10.48 5.49
N ARG A 33 -15.28 -11.73 5.35
CA ARG A 33 -15.34 -12.74 6.43
C ARG A 33 -14.64 -12.30 7.71
N GLN A 34 -13.53 -11.57 7.58
CA GLN A 34 -12.74 -11.11 8.72
C GLN A 34 -13.23 -9.78 9.29
N THR A 35 -14.31 -9.22 8.75
CA THR A 35 -14.83 -7.91 9.15
C THR A 35 -16.33 -7.99 9.40
N TRP A 36 -17.15 -7.33 8.59
CA TRP A 36 -18.58 -7.16 8.86
C TRP A 36 -19.41 -8.44 8.68
N ALA A 37 -18.86 -9.48 8.06
CA ALA A 37 -19.47 -10.81 7.99
C ALA A 37 -18.80 -11.83 8.94
N SER A 38 -17.99 -11.38 9.90
CA SER A 38 -17.44 -12.27 10.92
C SER A 38 -18.53 -12.77 11.87
N LYS A 39 -18.28 -13.88 12.55
CA LYS A 39 -19.21 -14.45 13.53
C LYS A 39 -19.46 -13.47 14.70
N GLU A 40 -18.46 -12.66 15.04
CA GLU A 40 -18.53 -11.68 16.12
C GLU A 40 -19.29 -10.41 15.72
N ALA A 41 -19.26 -10.03 14.45
CA ALA A 41 -19.89 -8.82 13.94
C ALA A 41 -21.33 -9.03 13.44
N LEU A 42 -21.67 -10.25 13.02
CA LEU A 42 -22.99 -10.56 12.47
C LEU A 42 -24.07 -10.63 13.57
N PRO A 43 -25.16 -9.85 13.44
CA PRO A 43 -26.31 -9.98 14.33
C PRO A 43 -27.01 -11.33 14.21
N ALA A 44 -27.70 -11.70 15.29
CA ALA A 44 -28.73 -12.74 15.30
C ALA A 44 -29.71 -12.59 14.12
N GLY A 45 -30.15 -13.72 13.55
CA GLY A 45 -31.10 -13.72 12.44
C GLY A 45 -30.55 -13.22 11.08
N VAL A 46 -29.23 -13.17 10.88
CA VAL A 46 -28.61 -12.82 9.59
C VAL A 46 -27.75 -13.97 9.04
N LYS A 47 -27.83 -14.23 7.73
CA LYS A 47 -26.95 -15.15 7.01
C LYS A 47 -26.29 -14.47 5.81
N VAL A 48 -25.03 -14.78 5.54
CA VAL A 48 -24.24 -14.22 4.44
C VAL A 48 -23.71 -15.35 3.55
N PHE A 49 -23.84 -15.19 2.23
CA PHE A 49 -23.35 -16.13 1.22
C PHE A 49 -22.60 -15.41 0.10
N PHE A 50 -21.52 -16.01 -0.38
CA PHE A 50 -20.78 -15.54 -1.56
C PHE A 50 -21.30 -16.25 -2.83
N LEU A 51 -21.64 -15.48 -3.86
CA LEU A 51 -22.25 -15.96 -5.09
C LEU A 51 -21.18 -16.13 -6.17
N GLY A 52 -20.51 -17.29 -6.14
CA GLY A 52 -19.41 -17.62 -7.04
C GLY A 52 -19.85 -18.09 -8.42
N CYS A 53 -20.94 -18.88 -8.54
CA CYS A 53 -21.30 -19.62 -9.75
C CYS A 53 -20.18 -20.56 -10.24
N ARG A 54 -20.36 -21.23 -11.38
CA ARG A 54 -19.33 -22.07 -12.01
C ARG A 54 -18.30 -21.20 -12.76
N PRO A 55 -16.98 -21.39 -12.62
CA PRO A 55 -15.99 -20.63 -13.37
C PRO A 55 -16.21 -20.73 -14.89
N PHE A 56 -16.26 -19.59 -15.60
CA PHE A 56 -16.44 -19.55 -17.04
C PHE A 56 -15.11 -19.79 -17.79
N GLY A 57 -14.99 -20.88 -18.56
CA GLY A 57 -13.81 -21.20 -19.37
C GLY A 57 -14.02 -22.47 -20.20
N LYS A 58 -13.62 -22.46 -21.48
CA LYS A 58 -13.75 -23.58 -22.42
C LYS A 58 -13.06 -24.84 -21.89
N ASP A 59 -13.70 -25.98 -22.16
CA ASP A 59 -13.23 -27.34 -21.91
C ASP A 59 -11.79 -27.57 -22.42
N ASP A 60 -10.80 -27.34 -21.56
CA ASP A 60 -9.46 -27.87 -21.72
C ASP A 60 -9.05 -28.51 -20.38
N GLU A 61 -8.90 -29.83 -20.38
CA GLU A 61 -8.59 -30.69 -19.22
C GLU A 61 -7.14 -30.51 -18.70
N GLY A 62 -6.68 -29.26 -18.55
CA GLY A 62 -5.36 -28.92 -18.05
C GLY A 62 -5.19 -29.10 -16.54
N ALA A 63 -3.93 -29.26 -16.10
CA ALA A 63 -3.57 -29.36 -14.68
C ALA A 63 -3.95 -28.12 -13.85
N ASP A 64 -4.05 -26.95 -14.49
CA ASP A 64 -4.39 -25.69 -13.82
C ASP A 64 -5.88 -25.57 -13.47
N LEU A 65 -6.78 -26.15 -14.28
CA LEU A 65 -8.22 -26.20 -13.97
C LEU A 65 -8.49 -27.11 -12.76
N ARG A 66 -7.78 -28.25 -12.66
CA ARG A 66 -7.86 -29.14 -11.48
C ARG A 66 -7.39 -28.45 -10.20
N ARG A 67 -6.31 -27.66 -10.27
CA ARG A 67 -5.82 -26.86 -9.13
C ARG A 67 -6.82 -25.79 -8.73
N LEU A 68 -7.44 -25.10 -9.69
CA LEU A 68 -8.45 -24.09 -9.44
C LEU A 68 -9.67 -24.68 -8.74
N TRP A 69 -10.22 -25.78 -9.26
CA TRP A 69 -11.33 -26.49 -8.62
C TRP A 69 -10.96 -27.04 -7.24
N GLY A 70 -9.72 -27.52 -7.07
CA GLY A 70 -9.21 -27.92 -5.75
C GLY A 70 -9.21 -26.75 -4.75
N ALA A 71 -8.77 -25.56 -5.16
CA ALA A 71 -8.77 -24.37 -4.31
C ALA A 71 -10.20 -23.89 -3.96
N ILE A 72 -11.12 -23.88 -4.94
CA ILE A 72 -12.54 -23.54 -4.72
C ILE A 72 -13.17 -24.55 -3.77
N HIS A 73 -12.93 -25.85 -3.96
CA HIS A 73 -13.45 -26.89 -3.08
C HIS A 73 -12.94 -26.75 -1.65
N LEU A 74 -11.64 -26.46 -1.47
CA LEU A 74 -11.07 -26.19 -0.15
C LEU A 74 -11.70 -24.95 0.49
N GLU A 75 -11.92 -23.87 -0.24
CA GLU A 75 -12.61 -22.68 0.29
C GLU A 75 -14.03 -23.02 0.77
N LYS A 76 -14.79 -23.77 -0.04
CA LYS A 76 -16.14 -24.23 0.33
C LYS A 76 -16.11 -25.10 1.58
N LEU A 77 -15.15 -26.02 1.68
CA LEU A 77 -15.02 -26.93 2.82
C LEU A 77 -14.64 -26.19 4.11
N VAL A 78 -13.79 -25.17 4.01
CA VAL A 78 -13.31 -24.42 5.18
C VAL A 78 -14.36 -23.44 5.70
N TYR A 79 -15.04 -22.71 4.82
CA TYR A 79 -15.92 -21.60 5.24
C TYR A 79 -17.42 -21.91 5.12
N GLY A 80 -17.82 -22.81 4.23
CA GLY A 80 -19.23 -23.22 4.08
C GLY A 80 -20.19 -22.13 3.57
N ASP A 81 -19.66 -20.99 3.10
CA ASP A 81 -20.43 -19.80 2.71
C ASP A 81 -20.35 -19.46 1.22
N LEU A 82 -19.52 -20.17 0.44
CA LEU A 82 -19.35 -19.96 -0.99
C LEU A 82 -20.26 -20.89 -1.80
N LEU A 83 -21.19 -20.29 -2.55
CA LEU A 83 -22.10 -20.99 -3.45
C LEU A 83 -21.54 -21.02 -4.87
N THR A 84 -21.34 -22.23 -5.40
CA THR A 84 -20.91 -22.49 -6.79
C THR A 84 -21.95 -23.38 -7.46
N ASP A 85 -21.84 -24.69 -7.30
CA ASP A 85 -22.68 -25.72 -7.93
C ASP A 85 -24.13 -25.68 -7.44
N GLU A 86 -24.36 -25.06 -6.27
CA GLU A 86 -25.66 -24.76 -5.71
C GLU A 86 -26.45 -23.74 -6.54
N LEU A 87 -25.75 -22.93 -7.36
CA LEU A 87 -26.34 -21.94 -8.26
C LEU A 87 -26.16 -22.43 -9.70
N ASN A 88 -27.25 -22.55 -10.45
CA ASN A 88 -27.16 -23.00 -11.84
C ASN A 88 -26.86 -21.83 -12.79
N CYS A 89 -25.66 -21.27 -12.64
CA CYS A 89 -25.15 -20.11 -13.39
C CYS A 89 -23.66 -20.28 -13.68
N ASP A 90 -23.18 -19.51 -14.65
CA ASP A 90 -21.76 -19.36 -14.94
C ASP A 90 -21.25 -18.01 -14.43
N ASP A 91 -20.00 -17.98 -13.97
CA ASP A 91 -19.36 -16.79 -13.44
C ASP A 91 -18.89 -15.90 -14.58
N SER A 92 -19.85 -15.16 -15.14
CA SER A 92 -19.65 -14.18 -16.19
C SER A 92 -20.40 -12.90 -15.86
N TYR A 93 -19.80 -11.75 -16.18
CA TYR A 93 -20.48 -10.47 -16.03
C TYR A 93 -21.78 -10.40 -16.86
N ALA A 94 -21.80 -11.03 -18.03
CA ALA A 94 -22.99 -11.03 -18.89
C ALA A 94 -24.20 -11.73 -18.23
N ASP A 95 -23.94 -12.64 -17.29
CA ASP A 95 -24.94 -13.43 -16.58
C ASP A 95 -25.16 -12.99 -15.13
N LEU A 96 -24.79 -11.75 -14.77
CA LEU A 96 -25.09 -11.19 -13.43
C LEU A 96 -26.59 -11.30 -13.05
N PRO A 97 -27.56 -10.99 -13.94
CA PRO A 97 -28.96 -11.20 -13.62
C PRO A 97 -29.30 -12.69 -13.38
N GLY A 98 -28.66 -13.62 -14.10
CA GLY A 98 -28.81 -15.06 -13.89
C GLY A 98 -28.29 -15.49 -12.53
N LYS A 99 -27.09 -15.05 -12.15
CA LYS A 99 -26.50 -15.25 -10.81
C LYS A 99 -27.46 -14.79 -9.70
N ILE A 100 -28.09 -13.63 -9.86
CA ILE A 100 -29.09 -13.13 -8.89
C ILE A 100 -30.33 -14.02 -8.85
N LYS A 101 -30.91 -14.39 -10.00
CA LYS A 101 -32.09 -15.27 -10.03
C LYS A 101 -31.85 -16.59 -9.34
N GLU A 102 -30.71 -17.23 -9.60
CA GLU A 102 -30.38 -18.52 -9.00
C GLU A 102 -30.18 -18.39 -7.49
N PHE A 103 -29.58 -17.29 -7.02
CA PHE A 103 -29.49 -17.03 -5.59
C PHE A 103 -30.85 -16.72 -4.94
N LEU A 104 -31.72 -15.95 -5.60
CA LEU A 104 -33.08 -15.70 -5.12
C LEU A 104 -33.89 -17.01 -5.08
N HIS A 105 -33.69 -17.91 -6.05
CA HIS A 105 -34.30 -19.24 -6.06
C HIS A 105 -33.78 -20.11 -4.92
N PHE A 106 -32.47 -20.16 -4.72
CA PHE A 106 -31.83 -20.84 -3.59
C PHE A 106 -32.39 -20.33 -2.25
N THR A 107 -32.48 -19.00 -2.10
CA THR A 107 -32.95 -18.35 -0.87
C THR A 107 -34.43 -18.65 -0.60
N ALA A 108 -35.31 -18.51 -1.61
CA ALA A 108 -36.73 -18.86 -1.47
C ALA A 108 -36.96 -20.34 -1.14
N THR A 109 -36.03 -21.23 -1.52
CA THR A 109 -36.17 -22.68 -1.29
C THR A 109 -35.58 -23.12 0.04
N LYS A 110 -34.48 -22.51 0.50
CA LYS A 110 -33.74 -22.92 1.70
C LYS A 110 -34.01 -22.04 2.93
N TYR A 111 -34.41 -20.79 2.69
CA TYR A 111 -34.55 -19.75 3.70
C TYR A 111 -35.86 -18.97 3.51
N ALA A 112 -36.94 -19.68 3.18
CA ALA A 112 -38.27 -19.10 2.93
C ALA A 112 -38.82 -18.30 4.13
N GLN A 113 -38.35 -18.60 5.33
CA GLN A 113 -38.70 -17.89 6.56
C GLN A 113 -37.98 -16.55 6.75
N ALA A 114 -37.00 -16.21 5.90
CA ALA A 114 -36.36 -14.90 5.99
C ALA A 114 -37.34 -13.80 5.58
N GLN A 115 -37.29 -12.64 6.23
CA GLN A 115 -38.16 -11.51 5.88
C GLN A 115 -37.66 -10.76 4.65
N TYR A 116 -36.34 -10.58 4.57
CA TYR A 116 -35.67 -9.78 3.54
C TYR A 116 -34.47 -10.51 2.94
N VAL A 117 -34.12 -10.12 1.72
CA VAL A 117 -32.90 -10.51 1.04
C VAL A 117 -32.16 -9.26 0.58
N MET A 118 -30.87 -9.17 0.91
CA MET A 118 -29.96 -8.16 0.40
C MET A 118 -29.05 -8.79 -0.66
N ILE A 119 -28.89 -8.11 -1.79
CA ILE A 119 -27.85 -8.42 -2.76
C ILE A 119 -26.82 -7.31 -2.68
N ALA A 120 -25.53 -7.65 -2.71
CA ALA A 120 -24.44 -6.67 -2.70
C ALA A 120 -23.25 -7.13 -3.55
N ASP A 121 -22.41 -6.19 -3.99
CA ASP A 121 -21.11 -6.50 -4.58
C ASP A 121 -20.07 -6.86 -3.52
N ASP A 122 -18.99 -7.53 -3.92
CA ASP A 122 -17.91 -7.93 -2.99
C ASP A 122 -17.02 -6.77 -2.53
N ASP A 123 -17.19 -5.56 -3.04
CA ASP A 123 -16.40 -4.39 -2.69
C ASP A 123 -17.14 -3.40 -1.79
N VAL A 124 -18.01 -3.92 -0.92
CA VAL A 124 -18.78 -3.11 0.02
C VAL A 124 -18.40 -3.38 1.47
N TYR A 125 -18.56 -2.36 2.31
CA TYR A 125 -18.60 -2.48 3.77
C TYR A 125 -20.03 -2.27 4.26
N VAL A 126 -20.57 -3.21 5.05
CA VAL A 126 -21.96 -3.16 5.55
C VAL A 126 -21.98 -3.05 7.07
N ARG A 127 -22.70 -2.07 7.62
CA ARG A 127 -23.05 -2.03 9.05
C ARG A 127 -24.34 -2.83 9.27
N VAL A 128 -24.18 -4.15 9.34
CA VAL A 128 -25.30 -5.11 9.33
C VAL A 128 -26.29 -4.85 10.47
N ASP A 129 -25.80 -4.46 11.66
CA ASP A 129 -26.60 -4.03 12.80
C ASP A 129 -27.58 -2.89 12.44
N ARG A 130 -27.10 -1.89 11.71
CA ARG A 130 -27.89 -0.72 11.30
C ARG A 130 -28.85 -1.04 10.18
N VAL A 131 -28.45 -1.90 9.24
CA VAL A 131 -29.33 -2.38 8.17
C VAL A 131 -30.52 -3.13 8.77
N VAL A 132 -30.27 -4.07 9.69
CA VAL A 132 -31.33 -4.84 10.37
C VAL A 132 -32.24 -3.93 11.19
N GLN A 133 -31.69 -2.96 11.94
CA GLN A 133 -32.49 -1.96 12.67
C GLN A 133 -33.44 -1.18 11.74
N GLN A 134 -32.97 -0.77 10.56
CA GLN A 134 -33.81 -0.06 9.59
C GLN A 134 -34.88 -0.97 8.97
N LEU A 135 -34.56 -2.24 8.71
CA LEU A 135 -35.52 -3.19 8.13
C LEU A 135 -36.66 -3.55 9.11
N ILE A 136 -36.34 -3.81 10.39
CA ILE A 136 -37.36 -4.17 11.41
C ILE A 136 -38.34 -3.02 11.66
N THR A 137 -37.88 -1.78 11.53
CA THR A 137 -38.71 -0.58 11.75
C THR A 137 -39.52 -0.15 10.53
N LYS A 138 -39.36 -0.83 9.38
CA LYS A 138 -40.08 -0.51 8.15
C LYS A 138 -41.45 -1.21 8.11
N THR A 139 -42.46 -0.45 7.70
CA THR A 139 -43.79 -0.94 7.32
C THR A 139 -44.19 -0.33 5.97
N PRO A 140 -44.73 -1.09 5.01
CA PRO A 140 -45.06 -2.52 5.06
C PRO A 140 -43.85 -3.45 4.82
N THR A 141 -43.95 -4.70 5.29
CA THR A 141 -42.90 -5.74 5.17
C THR A 141 -42.92 -6.51 3.86
N LEU A 142 -44.02 -6.42 3.11
CA LEU A 142 -44.22 -7.05 1.80
C LEU A 142 -44.07 -6.02 0.69
N ARG A 143 -43.86 -6.49 -0.54
CA ARG A 143 -43.78 -5.65 -1.74
C ARG A 143 -42.70 -4.56 -1.64
N PHE A 144 -41.56 -4.94 -1.06
CA PHE A 144 -40.44 -4.06 -0.77
C PHE A 144 -39.32 -4.27 -1.79
N TYR A 145 -38.94 -3.21 -2.49
CA TYR A 145 -37.74 -3.15 -3.32
C TYR A 145 -37.03 -1.82 -3.05
N SER A 146 -35.82 -1.88 -2.50
CA SER A 146 -35.14 -0.68 -2.02
C SER A 146 -33.63 -0.71 -2.22
N GLY A 147 -33.00 0.46 -2.26
CA GLY A 147 -31.55 0.64 -2.39
C GLY A 147 -31.22 2.11 -2.68
N GLN A 148 -30.05 2.39 -3.27
CA GLN A 148 -29.74 3.75 -3.73
C GLN A 148 -30.42 4.01 -5.09
N VAL A 149 -31.35 4.97 -5.14
CA VAL A 149 -32.20 5.22 -6.31
C VAL A 149 -31.98 6.64 -6.82
N ARG A 150 -30.93 6.82 -7.64
CA ARG A 150 -30.49 8.14 -8.12
C ARG A 150 -31.58 8.97 -8.79
N ALA A 151 -32.52 8.31 -9.49
CA ALA A 151 -33.60 9.02 -10.16
C ALA A 151 -34.55 9.73 -9.17
N ILE A 152 -34.72 9.15 -7.97
CA ILE A 152 -35.50 9.73 -6.88
C ILE A 152 -34.63 10.72 -6.10
N ASP A 153 -33.40 10.32 -5.75
CA ASP A 153 -32.47 11.16 -4.97
C ASP A 153 -32.17 12.50 -5.68
N ASN A 154 -32.05 12.50 -7.01
CA ASN A 154 -31.78 13.69 -7.81
C ASN A 154 -33.04 14.35 -8.38
N ALA A 155 -34.24 13.83 -8.07
CA ALA A 155 -35.52 14.24 -8.66
C ALA A 155 -35.49 14.32 -10.21
N GLN A 156 -34.75 13.42 -10.86
CA GLN A 156 -34.50 13.44 -12.30
C GLN A 156 -34.62 12.05 -12.90
N LYS A 157 -35.47 11.90 -13.93
CA LYS A 157 -35.57 10.65 -14.68
C LYS A 157 -34.24 10.32 -15.37
N ALA A 158 -33.75 9.10 -15.17
CA ALA A 158 -32.56 8.61 -15.85
C ALA A 158 -32.87 8.40 -17.35
N LYS A 159 -32.01 8.91 -18.22
CA LYS A 159 -32.14 8.75 -19.68
C LYS A 159 -31.42 7.50 -20.15
N VAL A 160 -31.97 6.84 -21.16
CA VAL A 160 -31.31 5.70 -21.80
C VAL A 160 -30.10 6.19 -22.60
N ILE A 161 -28.94 5.60 -22.36
CA ILE A 161 -27.72 5.90 -23.09
C ILE A 161 -27.71 5.05 -24.38
N ARG A 162 -27.61 5.71 -25.54
CA ARG A 162 -27.65 5.10 -26.88
C ARG A 162 -26.30 5.25 -27.58
N ARG A 163 -25.24 4.69 -27.00
CA ARG A 163 -23.90 4.72 -27.61
C ARG A 163 -23.75 3.54 -28.58
N ASN A 164 -23.52 3.83 -29.85
CA ASN A 164 -23.30 2.82 -30.90
C ASN A 164 -21.83 2.39 -31.02
N ASP A 165 -21.03 2.59 -29.97
CA ASP A 165 -19.59 2.30 -29.96
C ASP A 165 -19.26 0.87 -29.50
N GLY A 166 -20.25 0.12 -29.00
CA GLY A 166 -20.06 -1.20 -28.39
C GLY A 166 -19.19 -1.19 -27.12
N LYS A 167 -18.72 -0.02 -26.67
CA LYS A 167 -17.75 0.17 -25.58
C LYS A 167 -18.43 0.51 -24.26
N TYR A 168 -19.55 1.24 -24.31
CA TYR A 168 -20.30 1.58 -23.11
C TYR A 168 -21.26 0.45 -22.70
N ARG A 169 -20.98 -0.19 -21.56
CA ARG A 169 -21.65 -1.42 -21.10
C ARG A 169 -23.12 -1.26 -20.72
N TYR A 170 -23.55 -0.03 -20.44
CA TYR A 170 -24.95 0.31 -20.12
C TYR A 170 -25.66 0.97 -21.31
N SER A 171 -25.12 0.79 -22.52
CA SER A 171 -25.78 1.22 -23.76
C SER A 171 -26.88 0.23 -24.10
N LEU A 172 -28.07 0.73 -24.43
CA LEU A 172 -29.20 -0.09 -24.86
C LEU A 172 -29.60 0.35 -26.27
N SER A 173 -29.80 -0.58 -27.19
CA SER A 173 -30.36 -0.28 -28.52
C SER A 173 -31.87 -0.04 -28.45
N LYS A 174 -32.45 0.61 -29.47
CA LYS A 174 -33.91 0.84 -29.50
C LYS A 174 -34.68 -0.48 -29.60
N GLU A 175 -34.06 -1.50 -30.19
CA GLU A 175 -34.57 -2.86 -30.28
C GLU A 175 -34.59 -3.55 -28.92
N GLU A 176 -33.57 -3.34 -28.08
CA GLU A 176 -33.47 -3.91 -26.73
C GLU A 176 -34.39 -3.21 -25.73
N TYR A 177 -34.52 -1.89 -25.83
CA TYR A 177 -35.37 -1.10 -24.96
C TYR A 177 -35.93 0.10 -25.74
N PRO A 178 -37.23 0.17 -26.06
CA PRO A 178 -37.76 1.20 -26.98
C PRO A 178 -37.97 2.58 -26.32
N MET A 179 -38.05 2.65 -24.99
CA MET A 179 -38.34 3.91 -24.29
C MET A 179 -37.10 4.82 -24.19
N SER A 180 -37.31 6.11 -24.01
CA SER A 180 -36.24 7.11 -23.84
C SER A 180 -35.81 7.31 -22.38
N ASP A 181 -36.69 7.00 -21.44
CA ASP A 181 -36.48 7.10 -20.01
C ASP A 181 -36.38 5.71 -19.38
N LEU A 182 -35.46 5.54 -18.44
CA LEU A 182 -35.39 4.35 -17.59
C LEU A 182 -36.33 4.51 -16.39
N PRO A 183 -37.02 3.44 -15.94
CA PRO A 183 -37.71 3.45 -14.66
C PRO A 183 -36.72 3.70 -13.50
N PRO A 184 -37.18 4.21 -12.35
CA PRO A 184 -36.36 4.21 -11.14
C PRO A 184 -35.91 2.78 -10.77
N PHE A 185 -34.63 2.60 -10.52
CA PHE A 185 -34.03 1.32 -10.11
C PHE A 185 -33.03 1.53 -8.97
N ALA A 186 -32.87 0.53 -8.12
CA ALA A 186 -31.82 0.51 -7.11
C ALA A 186 -30.48 0.11 -7.76
N LEU A 187 -29.41 0.81 -7.39
CA LEU A 187 -28.06 0.55 -7.90
C LEU A 187 -27.63 -0.91 -7.64
N GLY A 188 -27.07 -1.57 -8.65
CA GLY A 188 -26.71 -2.99 -8.58
C GLY A 188 -25.67 -3.33 -7.52
N ALA A 189 -24.91 -2.34 -7.05
CA ALA A 189 -23.92 -2.49 -5.98
C ALA A 189 -24.56 -2.99 -4.66
N TYR A 190 -25.81 -2.62 -4.40
CA TYR A 190 -26.57 -3.08 -3.24
C TYR A 190 -28.07 -2.79 -3.38
N PHE A 191 -28.91 -3.79 -3.10
CA PHE A 191 -30.36 -3.61 -3.03
C PHE A 191 -31.02 -4.64 -2.12
N PHE A 192 -32.26 -4.36 -1.74
CA PHE A 192 -33.07 -5.11 -0.79
C PHE A 192 -34.40 -5.52 -1.42
N LEU A 193 -34.82 -6.74 -1.15
CA LEU A 193 -36.13 -7.29 -1.55
C LEU A 193 -36.82 -7.91 -0.34
N SER A 194 -38.13 -7.75 -0.21
CA SER A 194 -38.94 -8.60 0.69
C SER A 194 -39.07 -10.01 0.13
N MET A 195 -39.30 -10.99 1.00
CA MET A 195 -39.35 -12.39 0.60
C MET A 195 -40.45 -12.70 -0.43
N ASP A 196 -41.59 -12.00 -0.43
CA ASP A 196 -42.63 -12.17 -1.45
C ASP A 196 -42.15 -11.79 -2.86
N CYS A 197 -41.31 -10.76 -2.96
CA CYS A 197 -40.65 -10.39 -4.21
C CYS A 197 -39.65 -11.47 -4.65
N VAL A 198 -38.89 -12.02 -3.70
CA VAL A 198 -37.92 -13.10 -3.95
C VAL A 198 -38.61 -14.37 -4.42
N GLU A 199 -39.71 -14.76 -3.78
CA GLU A 199 -40.54 -15.89 -4.20
C GLU A 199 -41.12 -15.70 -5.59
N PHE A 200 -41.60 -14.49 -5.92
CA PHE A 200 -42.10 -14.18 -7.25
C PHE A 200 -41.01 -14.42 -8.31
N VAL A 201 -39.79 -13.92 -8.09
CA VAL A 201 -38.67 -14.12 -9.02
C VAL A 201 -38.32 -15.61 -9.11
N SER A 202 -38.22 -16.31 -7.98
CA SER A 202 -37.93 -17.75 -7.90
C SER A 202 -38.92 -18.60 -8.71
N LYS A 203 -40.23 -18.37 -8.52
CA LYS A 203 -41.32 -19.06 -9.21
C LYS A 203 -41.33 -18.78 -10.73
N ASN A 204 -40.89 -17.59 -11.14
CA ASN A 204 -40.93 -17.14 -12.53
C ASN A 204 -39.56 -17.07 -13.23
N ARG A 205 -38.49 -17.60 -12.62
CA ARG A 205 -37.09 -17.38 -13.06
C ARG A 205 -36.83 -17.70 -14.53
N LYS A 206 -37.50 -18.73 -15.06
CA LYS A 206 -37.40 -19.19 -16.47
C LYS A 206 -38.14 -18.29 -17.46
N ARG A 207 -39.14 -17.53 -17.01
CA ARG A 207 -40.00 -16.67 -17.84
C ARG A 207 -39.57 -15.19 -17.80
N LEU A 208 -38.98 -14.75 -16.69
CA LEU A 208 -38.47 -13.39 -16.56
C LEU A 208 -37.28 -13.21 -17.52
N MET A 209 -37.29 -12.16 -18.33
CA MET A 209 -36.18 -11.87 -19.25
C MET A 209 -35.06 -11.09 -18.54
N ASN A 210 -33.81 -11.32 -18.94
CA ASN A 210 -32.63 -10.60 -18.42
C ASN A 210 -32.24 -9.48 -19.40
N MET A 211 -31.75 -8.37 -18.86
CA MET A 211 -31.03 -7.35 -19.63
C MET A 211 -29.54 -7.68 -19.55
N ALA A 212 -28.87 -7.92 -20.68
CA ALA A 212 -27.53 -8.48 -20.76
C ALA A 212 -26.51 -7.76 -19.85
N GLY A 213 -26.09 -8.41 -18.75
CA GLY A 213 -25.16 -7.86 -17.77
C GLY A 213 -25.64 -6.66 -16.94
N MET A 214 -26.90 -6.23 -17.08
CA MET A 214 -27.50 -5.12 -16.29
C MET A 214 -28.46 -5.69 -15.24
N ASP A 215 -27.92 -6.11 -14.11
CA ASP A 215 -28.70 -6.66 -13.00
C ASP A 215 -29.66 -5.65 -12.39
N ASP A 216 -29.23 -4.41 -12.18
CA ASP A 216 -30.01 -3.31 -11.60
C ASP A 216 -31.34 -3.12 -12.35
N MET A 217 -31.23 -3.04 -13.68
CA MET A 217 -32.36 -2.85 -14.59
C MET A 217 -33.22 -4.09 -14.69
N SER A 218 -32.61 -5.27 -14.73
CA SER A 218 -33.35 -6.54 -14.80
C SER A 218 -34.25 -6.70 -13.58
N VAL A 219 -33.71 -6.48 -12.37
CA VAL A 219 -34.46 -6.57 -11.12
C VAL A 219 -35.61 -5.55 -11.10
N ALA A 220 -35.34 -4.29 -11.49
CA ALA A 220 -36.38 -3.27 -11.54
C ALA A 220 -37.54 -3.66 -12.47
N LEU A 221 -37.24 -4.20 -13.66
CA LEU A 221 -38.26 -4.65 -14.60
C LEU A 221 -39.07 -5.83 -14.04
N TRP A 222 -38.43 -6.80 -13.37
CA TRP A 222 -39.15 -7.91 -12.73
C TRP A 222 -40.08 -7.42 -11.63
N MET A 223 -39.66 -6.43 -10.84
CA MET A 223 -40.50 -5.84 -9.78
C MET A 223 -41.69 -5.07 -10.36
N LEU A 224 -41.51 -4.37 -11.48
CA LEU A 224 -42.59 -3.65 -12.16
C LEU A 224 -43.68 -4.59 -12.72
N VAL A 225 -43.35 -5.82 -13.10
CA VAL A 225 -44.35 -6.83 -13.51
C VAL A 225 -45.40 -7.05 -12.43
N ILE A 226 -44.99 -6.97 -11.16
CA ILE A 226 -45.88 -7.11 -10.00
C ILE A 226 -46.21 -5.77 -9.36
N GLN A 227 -45.99 -4.63 -10.02
CA GLN A 227 -46.28 -3.27 -9.52
C GLN A 227 -45.50 -2.88 -8.24
N VAL A 228 -44.31 -3.45 -8.05
CA VAL A 228 -43.38 -3.06 -6.98
C VAL A 228 -42.38 -2.05 -7.54
N HIS A 229 -42.29 -0.88 -6.90
CA HIS A 229 -41.47 0.24 -7.36
C HIS A 229 -40.25 0.41 -6.45
N ALA A 230 -39.11 0.79 -7.02
CA ALA A 230 -37.89 1.06 -6.26
C ALA A 230 -38.07 2.23 -5.30
N GLN A 231 -37.62 2.07 -4.06
CA GLN A 231 -37.67 3.10 -3.02
C GLN A 231 -36.26 3.38 -2.45
N PRO A 232 -35.90 4.63 -2.11
CA PRO A 232 -34.62 4.92 -1.48
C PRO A 232 -34.46 4.20 -0.14
N PHE A 233 -33.26 3.67 0.09
CA PHE A 233 -32.80 3.18 1.39
C PHE A 233 -31.75 4.16 1.91
N GLY A 234 -31.90 4.62 3.14
CA GLY A 234 -31.10 5.72 3.68
C GLY A 234 -29.63 5.35 3.88
N ASN A 235 -28.75 6.33 3.72
CA ASN A 235 -27.32 6.26 4.06
C ASN A 235 -26.52 5.18 3.32
N LEU A 236 -26.80 4.99 2.03
CA LEU A 236 -26.02 4.13 1.14
C LEU A 236 -25.18 4.99 0.19
N GLU A 237 -23.90 4.67 0.04
CA GLU A 237 -23.04 5.43 -0.87
C GLU A 237 -21.98 4.58 -1.56
N HIS A 238 -21.65 4.98 -2.80
CA HIS A 238 -20.64 4.35 -3.63
C HIS A 238 -19.53 5.37 -3.96
N LEU A 239 -18.30 5.10 -3.54
CA LEU A 239 -17.25 6.13 -3.49
C LEU A 239 -16.91 6.80 -4.82
N ARG A 240 -16.97 6.09 -5.97
CA ARG A 240 -16.74 6.75 -7.28
C ARG A 240 -17.83 7.73 -7.70
N GLY A 241 -19.00 7.70 -7.07
CA GLY A 241 -20.11 8.60 -7.37
C GLY A 241 -20.53 9.48 -6.19
N GLY A 242 -19.85 9.39 -5.06
CA GLY A 242 -20.34 9.91 -3.78
C GLY A 242 -19.23 10.26 -2.80
N ARG A 243 -19.60 10.54 -1.54
CA ARG A 243 -18.65 10.97 -0.48
C ARG A 243 -18.68 10.01 0.70
N CYS A 244 -17.54 9.79 1.34
CA CYS A 244 -17.53 9.09 2.62
C CYS A 244 -18.14 9.99 3.72
N THR A 245 -19.22 9.54 4.36
CA THR A 245 -19.79 10.19 5.55
C THR A 245 -19.99 9.17 6.69
N ASP A 246 -19.94 9.63 7.94
CA ASP A 246 -19.91 8.72 9.10
C ASP A 246 -21.24 8.03 9.43
N ASN A 247 -22.34 8.54 8.88
CA ASN A 247 -23.68 7.99 9.05
C ASN A 247 -24.00 6.86 8.05
N LEU A 248 -23.10 6.55 7.13
CA LEU A 248 -23.30 5.50 6.12
C LEU A 248 -23.55 4.14 6.78
N VAL A 249 -24.51 3.39 6.21
CA VAL A 249 -24.80 2.00 6.57
C VAL A 249 -24.22 1.02 5.57
N VAL A 250 -24.04 1.44 4.31
CA VAL A 250 -23.27 0.71 3.30
C VAL A 250 -22.35 1.69 2.59
N LEU A 251 -21.07 1.31 2.46
CA LEU A 251 -20.06 2.03 1.71
C LEU A 251 -19.47 1.11 0.65
N GLY A 252 -19.68 1.41 -0.63
CA GLY A 252 -19.23 0.60 -1.75
C GLY A 252 -17.96 1.10 -2.43
N ASP A 253 -17.45 0.28 -3.35
CA ASP A 253 -16.27 0.54 -4.18
C ASP A 253 -14.93 0.47 -3.42
N LEU A 254 -14.82 -0.40 -2.43
CA LEU A 254 -13.69 -0.54 -1.50
C LEU A 254 -12.71 -1.66 -1.87
N SER A 255 -11.42 -1.42 -1.65
CA SER A 255 -10.42 -2.50 -1.72
C SER A 255 -10.51 -3.45 -0.51
N PRO A 256 -9.94 -4.68 -0.58
CA PRO A 256 -9.91 -5.60 0.56
C PRO A 256 -9.23 -5.02 1.81
N LEU A 257 -8.21 -4.16 1.63
CA LEU A 257 -7.55 -3.48 2.73
C LEU A 257 -8.49 -2.44 3.36
N SER A 258 -9.20 -1.69 2.52
CA SER A 258 -10.08 -0.59 2.90
C SER A 258 -11.29 -1.09 3.69
N ILE A 259 -11.86 -2.25 3.31
CA ILE A 259 -12.90 -2.95 4.09
C ILE A 259 -12.43 -3.20 5.54
N ARG A 260 -11.16 -3.59 5.73
CA ARG A 260 -10.57 -3.83 7.07
C ARG A 260 -10.30 -2.54 7.82
N VAL A 261 -9.83 -1.51 7.14
CA VAL A 261 -9.61 -0.19 7.74
C VAL A 261 -10.93 0.37 8.28
N VAL A 262 -11.99 0.34 7.47
CA VAL A 262 -13.34 0.77 7.88
C VAL A 262 -13.81 -0.04 9.10
N HIS A 263 -13.64 -1.36 9.07
CA HIS A 263 -14.01 -2.21 10.20
C HIS A 263 -13.25 -1.83 11.48
N ASN A 264 -11.93 -1.68 11.36
CA ASN A 264 -11.06 -1.38 12.49
C ASN A 264 -11.35 0.01 13.07
N ASN A 265 -11.74 0.99 12.24
CA ASN A 265 -12.21 2.28 12.72
C ASN A 265 -13.37 2.09 13.70
N LEU A 266 -14.38 1.29 13.33
CA LEU A 266 -15.55 1.04 14.18
C LEU A 266 -15.21 0.24 15.43
N LEU A 267 -14.34 -0.79 15.33
CA LEU A 267 -13.86 -1.55 16.50
C LEU A 267 -13.12 -0.66 17.50
N GLN A 268 -12.34 0.30 17.01
CA GLN A 268 -11.60 1.27 17.83
C GLN A 268 -12.45 2.48 18.25
N ARG A 269 -13.78 2.42 18.08
CA ARG A 269 -14.72 3.51 18.39
C ARG A 269 -14.41 4.84 17.68
N ARG A 270 -13.78 4.77 16.51
CA ARG A 270 -13.55 5.92 15.62
C ARG A 270 -14.73 6.08 14.66
N GLN A 271 -14.80 7.26 14.05
CA GLN A 271 -15.68 7.57 12.94
C GLN A 271 -15.46 6.61 11.76
N LEU A 272 -16.52 6.27 11.01
CA LEU A 272 -16.46 5.31 9.89
C LEU A 272 -15.42 5.74 8.85
N CYS A 273 -15.43 7.03 8.51
CA CYS A 273 -14.55 7.64 7.51
C CYS A 273 -13.23 8.17 8.11
N HIS A 274 -12.87 7.77 9.33
CA HIS A 274 -11.61 8.19 9.94
C HIS A 274 -10.41 7.73 9.09
N GLY A 275 -9.54 8.68 8.70
CA GLY A 275 -8.41 8.41 7.82
C GLY A 275 -8.80 8.09 6.38
N PHE A 276 -9.99 8.52 5.94
CA PHE A 276 -10.44 8.33 4.55
C PHE A 276 -9.49 9.02 3.57
N ASN A 277 -8.93 8.23 2.65
CA ASN A 277 -8.18 8.71 1.49
C ASN A 277 -8.77 8.04 0.24
N TYR A 278 -9.31 8.85 -0.67
CA TYR A 278 -10.02 8.40 -1.87
C TYR A 278 -9.22 7.40 -2.71
N HIS A 279 -7.91 7.63 -2.90
CA HIS A 279 -7.06 6.79 -3.76
C HIS A 279 -6.61 5.49 -3.08
N LEU A 280 -6.53 5.47 -1.75
CA LEU A 280 -6.17 4.28 -0.99
C LEU A 280 -7.38 3.41 -0.65
N TRP A 281 -8.57 4.02 -0.55
CA TRP A 281 -9.78 3.32 -0.14
C TRP A 281 -10.51 2.67 -1.31
N ILE A 282 -10.43 3.27 -2.50
CA ILE A 282 -11.19 2.80 -3.66
C ILE A 282 -10.58 1.55 -4.28
N LYS A 283 -11.43 0.57 -4.58
CA LYS A 283 -11.08 -0.59 -5.40
C LYS A 283 -10.67 -0.10 -6.79
N PRO A 284 -9.46 -0.45 -7.24
CA PRO A 284 -9.02 -0.04 -8.55
C PRO A 284 -9.88 -0.70 -9.63
N GLU A 285 -10.20 0.06 -10.68
CA GLU A 285 -11.09 -0.42 -11.73
C GLU A 285 -10.63 -1.74 -12.36
N ASN A 286 -11.57 -2.69 -12.45
CA ASN A 286 -11.53 -3.75 -13.45
C ASN A 286 -11.84 -3.11 -14.82
N LEU A 287 -10.81 -2.50 -15.41
CA LEU A 287 -10.85 -1.94 -16.74
C LEU A 287 -11.11 -3.07 -17.76
N ARG A 288 -12.25 -2.99 -18.45
CA ARG A 288 -12.44 -3.65 -19.75
C ARG A 288 -11.53 -2.97 -20.77
N PRO A 289 -11.05 -3.70 -21.79
CA PRO A 289 -9.98 -3.24 -22.67
C PRO A 289 -10.47 -2.03 -23.47
N SER A 290 -10.05 -0.83 -23.08
CA SER A 290 -9.79 0.19 -24.09
C SER A 290 -8.38 -0.05 -24.62
N THR A 291 -8.17 0.38 -25.85
CA THR A 291 -6.84 0.57 -26.42
C THR A 291 -5.93 1.21 -25.37
N GLU A 292 -4.93 0.44 -24.97
CA GLU A 292 -3.69 0.92 -24.37
C GLU A 292 -3.81 1.53 -22.97
N TYR A 293 -3.37 0.78 -21.97
CA TYR A 293 -3.19 1.26 -20.60
C TYR A 293 -1.77 0.99 -20.12
N SER A 294 -1.10 2.02 -19.62
CA SER A 294 0.03 1.92 -18.70
C SER A 294 -0.51 2.03 -17.28
N ARG A 295 -0.31 1.02 -16.43
CA ARG A 295 -0.79 1.00 -15.04
C ARG A 295 0.36 0.74 -14.08
N LEU A 296 0.56 1.62 -13.11
CA LEU A 296 1.44 1.39 -11.98
C LEU A 296 0.79 0.42 -11.00
N THR A 297 1.51 -0.62 -10.60
CA THR A 297 1.16 -1.39 -9.40
C THR A 297 2.36 -1.43 -8.47
N ASN A 298 2.15 -1.18 -7.19
CA ASN A 298 3.18 -1.36 -6.18
C ASN A 298 3.04 -2.79 -5.62
N ARG A 299 4.04 -3.65 -5.84
CA ARG A 299 4.07 -4.99 -5.25
C ARG A 299 5.14 -5.03 -4.17
N ILE A 300 4.76 -4.55 -2.98
CA ILE A 300 5.40 -4.72 -1.65
C ILE A 300 6.88 -4.26 -1.55
N GLU A 301 7.64 -4.18 -2.64
CA GLU A 301 9.03 -3.71 -2.68
C GLU A 301 9.30 -2.93 -3.98
N THR A 302 8.86 -3.36 -5.17
CA THR A 302 9.11 -2.67 -6.45
C THR A 302 7.87 -2.01 -7.03
N LEU A 303 8.03 -0.78 -7.54
CA LEU A 303 7.09 -0.26 -8.51
C LEU A 303 7.15 -1.14 -9.77
N VAL A 304 6.02 -1.36 -10.45
CA VAL A 304 5.98 -2.01 -11.77
C VAL A 304 4.98 -1.31 -12.67
N LEU A 305 5.37 -1.09 -13.92
CA LEU A 305 4.49 -0.62 -14.98
C LEU A 305 3.90 -1.84 -15.68
N THR A 306 2.59 -1.93 -15.71
CA THR A 306 1.86 -2.89 -16.52
C THR A 306 1.43 -2.19 -17.79
N ILE A 307 2.06 -2.53 -18.92
CA ILE A 307 1.71 -2.07 -20.25
C ILE A 307 0.77 -3.09 -20.86
N ILE A 308 -0.43 -2.66 -21.23
CA ILE A 308 -1.43 -3.50 -21.89
C ILE A 308 -1.49 -3.10 -23.36
N ILE A 309 -1.19 -4.04 -24.25
CA ILE A 309 -1.23 -3.82 -25.70
C ILE A 309 -2.37 -4.64 -26.28
N SER A 310 -3.31 -3.99 -26.94
CA SER A 310 -4.51 -4.59 -27.50
C SER A 310 -4.75 -4.09 -28.91
N THR A 311 -5.46 -4.87 -29.72
CA THR A 311 -6.04 -4.43 -30.99
C THR A 311 -7.57 -4.37 -30.86
N ASP A 312 -8.25 -3.80 -31.85
CA ASP A 312 -9.72 -3.72 -31.88
C ASP A 312 -10.41 -5.10 -31.88
N SER A 313 -9.67 -6.18 -32.18
CA SER A 313 -10.19 -7.53 -32.39
C SER A 313 -9.68 -8.59 -31.41
N LEU A 314 -8.66 -8.29 -30.58
CA LEU A 314 -8.02 -9.27 -29.69
C LEU A 314 -7.76 -8.70 -28.30
N ALA A 315 -8.02 -9.53 -27.27
CA ALA A 315 -7.76 -9.18 -25.88
C ALA A 315 -6.27 -8.84 -25.65
N GLY A 316 -6.01 -7.80 -24.86
CA GLY A 316 -4.68 -7.23 -24.74
C GLY A 316 -3.65 -8.14 -24.05
N ILE A 317 -2.43 -8.18 -24.59
CA ILE A 317 -1.27 -8.78 -23.91
C ILE A 317 -0.84 -7.86 -22.76
N LYS A 318 -0.60 -8.44 -21.59
CA LYS A 318 -0.08 -7.71 -20.43
C LYS A 318 1.44 -7.88 -20.36
N LEU A 319 2.16 -6.77 -20.37
CA LEU A 319 3.60 -6.72 -20.24
C LEU A 319 3.96 -5.99 -18.95
N LEU A 320 4.68 -6.68 -18.08
CA LEU A 320 5.27 -6.06 -16.90
C LEU A 320 6.62 -5.44 -17.29
N TYR A 321 6.81 -4.19 -16.89
CA TYR A 321 8.03 -3.43 -17.03
C TYR A 321 8.48 -2.91 -15.68
N PHE A 322 9.73 -3.17 -15.34
CA PHE A 322 10.37 -2.70 -14.12
C PHE A 322 11.54 -1.79 -14.52
N PRO A 323 11.34 -0.47 -14.68
CA PRO A 323 12.42 0.44 -15.06
C PRO A 323 13.68 0.34 -14.19
N ALA A 324 13.55 -0.08 -12.93
CA ALA A 324 14.70 -0.31 -12.04
C ALA A 324 15.46 -1.62 -12.33
N LEU A 325 14.82 -2.61 -12.96
CA LEU A 325 15.35 -3.96 -13.17
C LEU A 325 15.57 -4.35 -14.63
N GLU A 326 15.00 -3.61 -15.60
CA GLU A 326 15.06 -3.86 -17.04
C GLU A 326 15.32 -2.54 -17.77
N THR A 327 16.25 -2.54 -18.74
CA THR A 327 16.47 -1.35 -19.56
C THR A 327 15.31 -1.10 -20.50
N ARG A 328 15.03 0.17 -20.80
CA ARG A 328 13.97 0.56 -21.76
C ARG A 328 14.15 -0.13 -23.11
N PHE A 329 15.39 -0.24 -23.58
CA PHE A 329 15.73 -0.94 -24.83
C PHE A 329 15.33 -2.43 -24.81
N ASN A 330 15.69 -3.17 -23.75
CA ASN A 330 15.35 -4.59 -23.63
C ASN A 330 13.85 -4.80 -23.52
N HIS A 331 13.17 -3.96 -22.73
CA HIS A 331 11.73 -4.01 -22.56
C HIS A 331 11.00 -3.80 -23.89
N PHE A 332 11.35 -2.73 -24.60
CA PHE A 332 10.75 -2.36 -25.88
C PHE A 332 11.05 -3.36 -27.00
N ARG A 333 12.23 -4.00 -26.99
CA ARG A 333 12.55 -5.11 -27.88
C ARG A 333 11.64 -6.33 -27.63
N ARG A 334 11.47 -6.71 -26.35
CA ARG A 334 10.59 -7.82 -25.95
C ARG A 334 9.13 -7.52 -26.29
N MET A 335 8.69 -6.29 -26.04
CA MET A 335 7.38 -5.78 -26.41
C MET A 335 7.15 -5.90 -27.91
N CYS A 336 8.05 -5.41 -28.76
CA CYS A 336 7.89 -5.53 -30.20
C CYS A 336 7.80 -7.00 -30.66
N GLY A 337 8.63 -7.88 -30.09
CA GLY A 337 8.58 -9.31 -30.38
C GLY A 337 7.20 -9.92 -30.05
N LEU A 338 6.66 -9.61 -28.86
CA LEU A 338 5.36 -10.11 -28.43
C LEU A 338 4.20 -9.51 -29.24
N VAL A 339 4.28 -8.25 -29.63
CA VAL A 339 3.27 -7.62 -30.52
C VAL A 339 3.27 -8.30 -31.88
N ARG A 340 4.45 -8.53 -32.48
CA ARG A 340 4.55 -9.21 -33.78
C ARG A 340 4.06 -10.66 -33.73
N LEU A 341 4.27 -11.36 -32.61
CA LEU A 341 3.82 -12.74 -32.42
C LEU A 341 2.29 -12.83 -32.20
N ASN A 342 1.71 -11.94 -31.38
CA ASN A 342 0.32 -12.05 -30.97
C ASN A 342 -0.65 -11.25 -31.88
N PHE A 343 -0.16 -10.25 -32.62
CA PHE A 343 -0.95 -9.41 -33.51
C PHE A 343 -0.37 -9.33 -34.94
N PRO A 344 -0.14 -10.46 -35.62
CA PRO A 344 0.55 -10.49 -36.91
C PRO A 344 -0.14 -9.64 -37.99
N SER A 345 -1.47 -9.54 -37.96
CA SER A 345 -2.24 -8.73 -38.92
C SER A 345 -2.08 -7.22 -38.71
N ALA A 346 -2.02 -6.78 -37.44
CA ALA A 346 -1.85 -5.37 -37.09
C ALA A 346 -0.38 -4.91 -37.19
N ALA A 347 0.56 -5.82 -36.94
CA ALA A 347 2.00 -5.54 -36.97
C ALA A 347 2.63 -5.56 -38.38
N ARG A 348 1.90 -5.99 -39.42
CA ARG A 348 2.41 -6.08 -40.81
C ARG A 348 2.95 -4.76 -41.36
N ASN A 349 2.32 -3.64 -40.99
CA ASN A 349 2.65 -2.32 -41.52
C ASN A 349 3.39 -1.43 -40.50
N LEU A 350 3.66 -1.92 -39.30
CA LEU A 350 4.30 -1.16 -38.23
C LEU A 350 5.72 -1.66 -37.98
N SER A 351 6.68 -0.74 -38.08
CA SER A 351 8.06 -0.97 -37.63
C SER A 351 8.10 -1.12 -36.09
N CYS A 352 9.11 -1.84 -35.57
CA CYS A 352 9.32 -1.86 -34.12
C CYS A 352 9.52 -0.45 -33.56
N HIS A 353 10.09 0.47 -34.34
CA HIS A 353 10.31 1.84 -33.92
C HIS A 353 9.00 2.60 -33.71
N GLU A 354 8.00 2.40 -34.58
CA GLU A 354 6.67 3.01 -34.42
C GLU A 354 5.93 2.43 -33.22
N ILE A 355 5.98 1.11 -33.03
CA ILE A 355 5.37 0.42 -31.88
C ILE A 355 5.94 0.96 -30.56
N THR A 356 7.26 1.15 -30.48
CA THR A 356 7.92 1.59 -29.25
C THR A 356 7.79 3.09 -29.01
N ARG A 357 7.72 3.91 -30.07
CA ARG A 357 7.44 5.35 -29.97
C ARG A 357 6.05 5.60 -29.38
N ASN A 358 5.02 4.92 -29.89
CA ASN A 358 3.66 5.08 -29.36
C ASN A 358 3.58 4.69 -27.88
N ALA A 359 4.22 3.59 -27.48
CA ALA A 359 4.29 3.18 -26.08
C ALA A 359 5.01 4.22 -25.20
N GLN A 360 6.06 4.86 -25.73
CA GLN A 360 6.81 5.91 -25.03
C GLN A 360 5.95 7.16 -24.80
N ASP A 361 5.24 7.65 -25.82
CA ASP A 361 4.42 8.87 -25.70
C ASP A 361 3.30 8.69 -24.66
N LYS A 362 2.72 7.49 -24.61
CA LYS A 362 1.72 7.12 -23.59
C LYS A 362 2.34 7.01 -22.20
N LEU A 363 3.56 6.48 -22.10
CA LEU A 363 4.26 6.38 -20.83
C LEU A 363 4.64 7.76 -20.28
N GLN A 364 5.01 8.70 -21.15
CA GLN A 364 5.25 10.11 -20.80
C GLN A 364 3.99 10.74 -20.22
N THR A 365 2.86 10.63 -20.93
CA THR A 365 1.56 11.18 -20.48
C THR A 365 1.17 10.58 -19.12
N TYR A 366 1.33 9.26 -18.96
CA TYR A 366 1.04 8.58 -17.72
C TYR A 366 1.95 9.03 -16.56
N TYR A 367 3.23 9.25 -16.83
CA TYR A 367 4.17 9.73 -15.83
C TYR A 367 3.81 11.15 -15.38
N GLU A 368 3.43 12.03 -16.30
CA GLU A 368 2.98 13.40 -15.98
C GLU A 368 1.73 13.39 -15.08
N ASP A 369 0.78 12.50 -15.34
CA ASP A 369 -0.42 12.32 -14.51
C ASP A 369 -0.08 11.81 -13.09
N VAL A 370 0.95 10.97 -12.96
CA VAL A 370 1.34 10.33 -11.68
C VAL A 370 2.37 11.14 -10.89
N ASN A 371 3.12 12.04 -11.53
CA ASN A 371 4.12 12.90 -10.89
C ASN A 371 3.52 14.19 -10.28
N GLY A 372 2.20 14.26 -10.13
CA GLY A 372 1.52 15.36 -9.44
C GLY A 372 1.80 15.37 -7.93
N PRO A 373 1.70 16.52 -7.25
CA PRO A 373 2.19 16.75 -5.87
C PRO A 373 1.57 15.90 -4.74
N ASN A 374 0.68 14.94 -5.04
CA ASN A 374 -0.04 14.13 -4.06
C ASN A 374 -0.07 12.61 -4.36
N PHE A 375 0.64 12.14 -5.40
CA PHE A 375 0.46 10.77 -5.91
C PHE A 375 1.52 9.79 -5.41
N ILE A 376 2.80 10.12 -5.53
CA ILE A 376 3.93 9.25 -5.13
C ILE A 376 5.10 10.12 -4.69
N ASP A 377 5.75 9.73 -3.59
CA ASP A 377 7.01 10.32 -3.15
C ASP A 377 8.06 10.26 -4.27
N LEU A 378 8.70 11.41 -4.56
CA LEU A 378 9.68 11.57 -5.64
C LEU A 378 10.82 10.53 -5.55
N SER A 379 11.27 10.20 -4.35
CA SER A 379 12.34 9.21 -4.13
C SER A 379 12.00 7.82 -4.66
N ARG A 380 10.71 7.47 -4.73
CA ARG A 380 10.25 6.16 -5.22
C ARG A 380 10.20 6.08 -6.75
N VAL A 381 10.09 7.21 -7.42
CA VAL A 381 9.96 7.29 -8.90
C VAL A 381 11.19 7.88 -9.58
N GLU A 382 12.19 8.36 -8.83
CA GLU A 382 13.33 9.08 -9.42
C GLU A 382 14.16 8.20 -10.38
N LEU A 383 14.51 6.96 -10.00
CA LEU A 383 15.22 6.05 -10.90
C LEU A 383 14.41 5.73 -12.15
N TRP A 384 13.09 5.65 -12.01
CA TRP A 384 12.21 5.43 -13.15
C TRP A 384 12.22 6.61 -14.09
N ARG A 385 12.00 7.82 -13.56
CA ARG A 385 12.07 9.07 -14.32
C ARG A 385 13.36 9.13 -15.12
N TYR A 386 14.50 8.88 -14.46
CA TYR A 386 15.80 8.85 -15.11
C TYR A 386 15.89 7.81 -16.23
N ASN A 387 15.57 6.54 -15.96
CA ASN A 387 15.69 5.46 -16.95
C ASN A 387 14.71 5.58 -18.12
N LEU A 388 13.56 6.22 -17.90
CA LEU A 388 12.52 6.39 -18.90
C LEU A 388 12.76 7.60 -19.79
N PHE A 389 13.32 8.69 -19.24
CA PHE A 389 13.32 10.00 -19.89
C PHE A 389 14.71 10.62 -20.08
N ASP A 390 15.67 10.35 -19.19
CA ASP A 390 16.99 11.01 -19.22
C ASP A 390 18.10 10.13 -19.83
N ALA A 391 18.01 8.82 -19.64
CA ALA A 391 19.05 7.88 -20.07
C ALA A 391 19.07 7.62 -21.59
N ASP A 392 20.27 7.54 -22.16
CA ASP A 392 20.52 7.05 -23.51
C ASP A 392 20.22 5.55 -23.58
N VAL A 393 19.17 5.21 -24.33
CA VAL A 393 18.72 3.83 -24.53
C VAL A 393 19.75 2.91 -25.18
N ASN A 394 20.66 3.48 -25.96
CA ASN A 394 21.61 2.69 -26.72
C ASN A 394 22.89 2.41 -25.92
N ALA A 395 23.09 3.12 -24.81
CA ALA A 395 24.24 2.93 -23.96
C ALA A 395 24.10 1.66 -23.08
N PRO A 396 25.21 0.95 -22.79
CA PRO A 396 25.18 -0.19 -21.89
C PRO A 396 24.83 0.26 -20.46
N PRO A 397 24.00 -0.48 -19.70
CA PRO A 397 23.57 -0.04 -18.38
C PRO A 397 24.74 -0.01 -17.38
N PHE A 398 24.67 0.90 -16.41
CA PHE A 398 25.46 0.85 -15.18
C PHE A 398 24.71 -0.01 -14.16
N ILE A 399 25.37 -1.01 -13.59
CA ILE A 399 24.72 -1.98 -12.69
C ILE A 399 25.24 -1.81 -11.27
N VAL A 400 24.34 -1.44 -10.37
CA VAL A 400 24.54 -1.48 -8.93
C VAL A 400 23.77 -2.69 -8.40
N ALA A 401 24.49 -3.71 -7.94
CA ALA A 401 23.87 -4.88 -7.34
C ALA A 401 23.96 -4.80 -5.81
N TYR A 402 22.91 -5.26 -5.12
CA TYR A 402 22.88 -5.23 -3.65
C TYR A 402 22.42 -6.55 -3.03
N THR A 403 22.92 -6.83 -1.84
CA THR A 403 22.57 -8.01 -1.03
C THR A 403 21.17 -7.89 -0.40
N LEU A 404 20.59 -9.00 0.07
CA LEU A 404 19.30 -8.99 0.76
C LEU A 404 19.30 -8.07 2.00
N THR A 405 20.41 -8.00 2.74
CA THR A 405 20.53 -7.12 3.93
C THR A 405 20.59 -5.64 3.56
N ALA A 406 20.94 -5.31 2.32
CA ALA A 406 20.93 -3.94 1.80
C ALA A 406 19.59 -3.54 1.16
N ALA A 407 18.61 -4.46 1.09
CA ALA A 407 17.32 -4.19 0.45
C ALA A 407 16.54 -3.04 1.11
N PHE A 408 16.70 -2.85 2.42
CA PHE A 408 16.07 -1.76 3.16
C PHE A 408 16.55 -0.37 2.70
N SER A 409 17.79 -0.28 2.20
CA SER A 409 18.37 0.94 1.66
C SER A 409 18.15 1.08 0.14
N ARG A 410 17.25 0.30 -0.47
CA ARG A 410 17.09 0.33 -1.93
C ARG A 410 16.75 1.72 -2.46
N VAL A 411 15.75 2.39 -1.89
CA VAL A 411 15.33 3.74 -2.34
C VAL A 411 16.49 4.74 -2.25
N LEU A 412 17.29 4.64 -1.18
CA LEU A 412 18.50 5.43 -1.03
C LEU A 412 19.51 5.16 -2.15
N LEU A 413 19.78 3.88 -2.45
CA LEU A 413 20.70 3.50 -3.52
C LEU A 413 20.18 3.95 -4.89
N GLU A 414 18.88 3.81 -5.14
CA GLU A 414 18.22 4.28 -6.36
C GLU A 414 18.44 5.78 -6.56
N CYS A 415 18.13 6.60 -5.57
CA CYS A 415 18.28 8.06 -5.66
C CYS A 415 19.75 8.51 -5.71
N LEU A 416 20.59 7.94 -4.84
CA LEU A 416 22.01 8.28 -4.77
C LEU A 416 22.69 8.02 -6.10
N PHE A 417 22.52 6.83 -6.69
CA PHE A 417 23.23 6.48 -7.91
C PHE A 417 22.67 7.16 -9.16
N VAL A 418 21.38 7.55 -9.18
CA VAL A 418 20.87 8.46 -10.22
C VAL A 418 21.66 9.76 -10.19
N SER A 419 21.84 10.35 -9.01
CA SER A 419 22.63 11.57 -8.85
C SER A 419 24.09 11.37 -9.22
N VAL A 420 24.74 10.31 -8.72
CA VAL A 420 26.16 9.98 -9.03
C VAL A 420 26.41 9.87 -10.53
N PHE A 421 25.49 9.24 -11.28
CA PHE A 421 25.66 8.95 -12.69
C PHE A 421 24.80 9.78 -13.65
N ALA A 422 24.28 10.91 -13.17
CA ALA A 422 23.38 11.76 -13.95
C ALA A 422 24.03 12.24 -15.26
N GLU A 423 25.31 12.62 -15.23
CA GLU A 423 26.02 13.22 -16.36
C GLU A 423 26.36 12.23 -17.48
N GLN A 424 26.56 10.96 -17.14
CA GLN A 424 26.92 9.91 -18.10
C GLN A 424 25.73 9.48 -18.96
N LYS A 425 24.50 9.80 -18.53
CA LYS A 425 23.24 9.46 -19.21
C LYS A 425 23.13 7.97 -19.61
N ARG A 426 23.74 7.06 -18.84
CA ARG A 426 23.64 5.61 -19.09
C ARG A 426 22.46 5.04 -18.30
N PRO A 427 21.70 4.05 -18.82
CA PRO A 427 20.64 3.42 -18.05
C PRO A 427 21.20 2.86 -16.74
N LEU A 428 20.53 3.08 -15.62
CA LEU A 428 21.00 2.67 -14.30
C LEU A 428 20.13 1.52 -13.78
N LEU A 429 20.75 0.40 -13.41
CA LEU A 429 20.04 -0.74 -12.85
C LEU A 429 20.48 -0.94 -11.40
N VAL A 430 19.56 -0.75 -10.47
CA VAL A 430 19.79 -0.97 -9.03
C VAL A 430 19.03 -2.22 -8.62
N ILE A 431 19.71 -3.36 -8.60
CA ILE A 431 19.07 -4.68 -8.62
C ILE A 431 19.54 -5.60 -7.48
N PRO A 432 18.67 -6.49 -6.96
CA PRO A 432 19.13 -7.53 -6.04
C PRO A 432 20.17 -8.44 -6.70
N GLU A 433 21.13 -8.92 -5.92
CA GLU A 433 22.16 -9.88 -6.36
C GLU A 433 21.55 -11.09 -7.09
N LYS A 434 20.41 -11.61 -6.61
CA LYS A 434 19.70 -12.72 -7.25
C LYS A 434 19.28 -12.40 -8.70
N ILE A 435 18.83 -11.17 -8.96
CA ILE A 435 18.39 -10.73 -10.30
C ILE A 435 19.59 -10.54 -11.22
N LEU A 436 20.70 -10.00 -10.70
CA LEU A 436 21.96 -9.90 -11.43
C LEU A 436 22.38 -11.28 -11.99
N HIS A 437 22.45 -12.29 -11.13
CA HIS A 437 22.90 -13.64 -11.53
C HIS A 437 21.94 -14.31 -12.51
N LEU A 438 20.63 -14.12 -12.35
CA LEU A 438 19.62 -14.73 -13.22
C LEU A 438 19.61 -14.14 -14.63
N HIS A 439 19.71 -12.81 -14.74
CA HIS A 439 19.39 -12.11 -15.99
C HIS A 439 20.57 -11.42 -16.66
N TYR A 440 21.60 -11.03 -15.90
CA TYR A 440 22.69 -10.22 -16.42
C TYR A 440 24.02 -10.99 -16.51
N ARG A 441 24.21 -12.06 -15.73
CA ARG A 441 25.36 -12.99 -15.76
C ARG A 441 26.73 -12.27 -15.90
N ARG A 442 26.84 -11.07 -15.33
CA ARG A 442 28.01 -10.19 -15.39
C ARG A 442 28.30 -9.68 -14.00
N SER A 443 29.57 -9.35 -13.74
CA SER A 443 29.94 -8.61 -12.55
C SER A 443 29.30 -7.21 -12.59
N PRO A 444 28.73 -6.73 -11.47
CA PRO A 444 28.14 -5.41 -11.41
C PRO A 444 29.26 -4.34 -11.43
N ASP A 445 28.95 -3.12 -11.82
CA ASP A 445 29.92 -2.02 -11.73
C ASP A 445 30.15 -1.65 -10.24
N VAL A 446 29.10 -1.69 -9.42
CA VAL A 446 29.17 -1.54 -7.95
C VAL A 446 28.41 -2.67 -7.26
N PHE A 447 29.03 -3.28 -6.24
CA PHE A 447 28.36 -4.27 -5.39
C PHE A 447 28.24 -3.75 -3.96
N VAL A 448 27.00 -3.68 -3.46
CA VAL A 448 26.64 -3.10 -2.17
C VAL A 448 26.20 -4.19 -1.20
N PHE A 449 26.87 -4.28 -0.06
CA PHE A 449 26.43 -5.10 1.06
C PHE A 449 26.18 -4.24 2.29
N SER A 450 25.28 -4.70 3.16
CA SER A 450 24.88 -3.95 4.35
C SER A 450 25.06 -4.80 5.59
N ILE A 451 25.59 -4.16 6.63
CA ILE A 451 25.61 -4.70 8.00
C ILE A 451 24.62 -3.95 8.92
N LEU A 452 23.80 -3.07 8.34
CA LEU A 452 22.72 -2.37 9.03
C LEU A 452 21.79 -3.35 9.74
N ASP A 453 21.54 -3.16 11.04
CA ASP A 453 20.62 -3.95 11.87
C ASP A 453 20.87 -5.49 11.90
N GLY A 454 21.98 -5.97 11.33
CA GLY A 454 22.18 -7.39 11.01
C GLY A 454 22.85 -8.26 12.09
N LYS A 455 23.05 -7.76 13.32
CA LYS A 455 23.96 -8.37 14.33
C LYS A 455 25.33 -8.80 13.74
N CYS A 456 25.78 -8.11 12.69
CA CYS A 456 26.96 -8.43 11.89
C CYS A 456 28.08 -7.43 12.18
N ASN A 457 28.76 -7.57 13.32
CA ASN A 457 29.91 -6.72 13.63
C ASN A 457 31.14 -7.18 12.81
N PRO A 458 31.70 -6.34 11.94
CA PRO A 458 32.78 -6.74 11.02
C PRO A 458 34.11 -7.00 11.73
N VAL A 459 34.27 -6.58 12.98
CA VAL A 459 35.50 -6.73 13.78
C VAL A 459 35.42 -7.93 14.71
N SER A 460 34.28 -8.12 15.38
CA SER A 460 34.14 -9.11 16.45
C SER A 460 33.36 -10.38 16.07
N ASN A 461 32.67 -10.41 14.92
CA ASN A 461 31.88 -11.55 14.48
C ASN A 461 32.56 -12.31 13.31
N PRO A 462 33.14 -13.51 13.53
CA PRO A 462 33.80 -14.28 12.48
C PRO A 462 32.90 -14.66 11.29
N ALA A 463 31.61 -14.87 11.52
CA ALA A 463 30.67 -15.15 10.44
C ALA A 463 30.47 -13.92 9.55
N CYS A 464 30.47 -12.72 10.14
CA CYS A 464 30.42 -11.46 9.40
C CYS A 464 31.69 -11.26 8.57
N GLN A 465 32.86 -11.53 9.15
CA GLN A 465 34.15 -11.46 8.45
C GLN A 465 34.21 -12.42 7.26
N LYS A 466 33.77 -13.67 7.47
CA LYS A 466 33.70 -14.67 6.39
C LYS A 466 32.75 -14.24 5.28
N MET A 467 31.56 -13.75 5.61
CA MET A 467 30.61 -13.23 4.63
C MET A 467 31.22 -12.10 3.79
N ILE A 468 31.93 -11.16 4.43
CA ILE A 468 32.63 -10.07 3.72
C ILE A 468 33.71 -10.65 2.80
N ALA A 469 34.53 -11.59 3.29
CA ALA A 469 35.56 -12.25 2.49
C ALA A 469 34.97 -12.98 1.27
N ASP A 470 33.85 -13.68 1.42
CA ASP A 470 33.16 -14.37 0.33
C ASP A 470 32.69 -13.40 -0.76
N TYR A 471 32.25 -12.18 -0.40
CA TYR A 471 31.92 -11.14 -1.38
C TYR A 471 33.15 -10.64 -2.13
N PHE A 472 34.28 -10.50 -1.43
CA PHE A 472 35.55 -10.18 -2.06
C PHE A 472 35.98 -11.25 -3.05
N GLU A 473 35.92 -12.53 -2.67
CA GLU A 473 36.27 -13.62 -3.60
C GLU A 473 35.36 -13.67 -4.82
N ARG A 474 34.06 -13.44 -4.63
CA ARG A 474 33.08 -13.51 -5.71
C ARG A 474 33.18 -12.39 -6.73
N TYR A 475 33.43 -11.16 -6.27
CA TYR A 475 33.33 -9.96 -7.10
C TYR A 475 34.67 -9.29 -7.40
N ARG A 476 35.78 -9.79 -6.84
CA ARG A 476 37.12 -9.35 -7.20
C ARG A 476 37.61 -10.14 -8.41
N ASP A 477 38.32 -9.44 -9.31
CA ASP A 477 38.91 -9.96 -10.55
C ASP A 477 39.55 -11.35 -10.39
N HIS A 478 38.92 -12.36 -10.99
CA HIS A 478 39.62 -13.55 -11.51
C HIS A 478 40.05 -13.25 -12.95
N ASN A 479 41.19 -12.57 -13.11
CA ASN A 479 41.86 -12.52 -14.40
C ASN A 479 43.24 -13.16 -14.29
N SER A 480 43.29 -14.46 -14.56
CA SER A 480 44.53 -15.11 -14.93
C SER A 480 44.32 -16.25 -15.93
N ASN A 481 43.37 -16.17 -16.88
CA ASN A 481 43.41 -17.03 -18.10
C ASN A 481 42.45 -16.72 -19.28
N GLN A 482 41.73 -15.60 -19.37
CA GLN A 482 40.98 -15.28 -20.60
C GLN A 482 41.26 -13.87 -21.12
N ALA A 483 42.22 -13.80 -22.04
CA ALA A 483 42.48 -12.63 -22.86
C ALA A 483 41.36 -12.43 -23.89
N ALA A 484 40.34 -11.63 -23.56
CA ALA A 484 39.49 -10.88 -24.52
C ALA A 484 38.26 -10.21 -23.83
N SER A 485 38.46 -9.38 -22.81
CA SER A 485 37.42 -8.44 -22.36
C SER A 485 38.06 -7.39 -21.45
N ARG A 486 37.93 -6.11 -21.80
CA ARG A 486 38.46 -4.98 -21.04
C ARG A 486 38.04 -5.06 -19.56
N ASN A 487 39.04 -5.00 -18.67
CA ASN A 487 38.97 -4.83 -17.23
C ASN A 487 37.82 -3.92 -16.78
N ARG A 488 36.86 -4.44 -16.00
CA ARG A 488 36.06 -3.63 -15.08
C ARG A 488 36.01 -4.36 -13.74
N SER A 489 36.86 -3.93 -12.82
CA SER A 489 36.82 -4.40 -11.44
C SER A 489 35.55 -3.88 -10.76
N THR A 490 34.73 -4.75 -10.17
CA THR A 490 33.58 -4.34 -9.36
C THR A 490 34.06 -3.52 -8.16
N GLN A 491 33.47 -2.35 -7.95
CA GLN A 491 33.73 -1.55 -6.75
C GLN A 491 32.84 -2.04 -5.60
N LEU A 492 33.46 -2.45 -4.49
CA LEU A 492 32.74 -2.89 -3.29
C LEU A 492 32.37 -1.69 -2.42
N MET A 493 31.14 -1.70 -1.92
CA MET A 493 30.60 -0.68 -1.03
C MET A 493 29.87 -1.33 0.15
N MET A 494 30.07 -0.78 1.35
CA MET A 494 29.42 -1.25 2.56
C MET A 494 28.55 -0.16 3.19
N LEU A 495 27.31 -0.50 3.52
CA LEU A 495 26.42 0.34 4.33
C LEU A 495 26.49 -0.11 5.80
N SER A 496 26.68 0.84 6.72
CA SER A 496 26.67 0.59 8.17
C SER A 496 25.90 1.66 8.93
N GLY A 497 24.78 1.29 9.55
CA GLY A 497 24.02 2.19 10.44
C GLY A 497 24.09 1.82 11.92
N GLU A 498 24.90 0.83 12.30
CA GLU A 498 25.19 0.54 13.71
C GLU A 498 26.46 1.26 14.14
N ALA A 499 26.55 1.60 15.44
CA ALA A 499 27.72 2.24 16.04
C ALA A 499 28.87 1.24 16.29
N TRP A 500 29.23 0.45 15.28
CA TRP A 500 30.31 -0.53 15.34
C TRP A 500 31.61 0.02 14.74
N SER A 501 32.75 -0.39 15.29
CA SER A 501 34.04 -0.17 14.64
C SER A 501 34.08 -0.88 13.29
N THR A 502 34.76 -0.26 12.33
CA THR A 502 35.07 -0.82 11.00
C THR A 502 36.58 -0.99 10.80
N ASP A 503 37.34 -0.98 11.89
CA ASP A 503 38.80 -1.18 11.86
C ASP A 503 39.11 -2.59 11.35
N GLY A 504 40.02 -2.69 10.38
CA GLY A 504 40.32 -3.96 9.71
C GLY A 504 39.44 -4.29 8.49
N LEU A 505 38.42 -3.49 8.17
CA LEU A 505 37.78 -3.58 6.86
C LEU A 505 38.80 -3.20 5.76
N ASP A 506 38.82 -3.92 4.65
CA ASP A 506 39.74 -3.67 3.54
C ASP A 506 39.59 -2.25 2.97
N GLN A 507 40.69 -1.51 2.83
CA GLN A 507 40.71 -0.08 2.43
C GLN A 507 40.12 0.19 1.04
N ARG A 508 39.93 -0.84 0.23
CA ARG A 508 39.28 -0.71 -1.08
C ARG A 508 37.76 -0.57 -1.00
N VAL A 509 37.14 -0.97 0.11
CA VAL A 509 35.68 -0.82 0.31
C VAL A 509 35.35 0.65 0.54
N VAL A 510 34.39 1.17 -0.24
CA VAL A 510 33.76 2.46 0.06
C VAL A 510 32.79 2.27 1.22
N LEU A 511 33.07 2.89 2.35
CA LEU A 511 32.21 2.84 3.52
C LEU A 511 31.23 4.01 3.49
N ILE A 512 29.93 3.72 3.52
CA ILE A 512 28.89 4.70 3.86
C ILE A 512 28.39 4.35 5.25
N SER A 513 28.59 5.25 6.22
CA SER A 513 28.19 4.94 7.60
C SER A 513 27.73 6.14 8.42
N THR A 514 26.95 5.82 9.47
CA THR A 514 26.44 6.80 10.44
C THR A 514 27.47 7.24 11.47
N LEU A 515 28.71 6.75 11.42
CA LEU A 515 29.77 7.22 12.30
C LEU A 515 30.62 8.24 11.56
N ALA A 516 30.69 9.47 12.08
CA ALA A 516 31.48 10.53 11.48
C ALA A 516 32.99 10.32 11.69
N SER A 517 33.38 9.59 12.73
CA SER A 517 34.77 9.38 13.14
C SER A 517 35.45 8.15 12.52
N ALA A 518 34.92 7.59 11.43
CA ALA A 518 35.50 6.39 10.84
C ALA A 518 36.89 6.71 10.25
N ASN A 519 37.95 6.12 10.79
CA ASN A 519 39.33 6.41 10.38
C ASN A 519 39.71 5.65 9.09
N ARG A 520 39.18 6.09 7.94
CA ARG A 520 39.34 5.42 6.64
C ARG A 520 39.43 6.41 5.49
N THR A 521 40.17 6.04 4.44
CA THR A 521 40.38 6.89 3.26
C THR A 521 39.16 6.98 2.35
N LYS A 522 38.40 5.89 2.23
CA LYS A 522 37.16 5.79 1.43
C LYS A 522 35.92 5.75 2.33
N HIS A 523 35.55 6.89 2.92
CA HIS A 523 34.41 7.00 3.83
C HIS A 523 33.51 8.18 3.47
N VAL A 524 32.20 7.92 3.49
CA VAL A 524 31.15 8.94 3.36
C VAL A 524 30.26 8.85 4.59
N TYR A 525 30.16 9.96 5.32
CA TYR A 525 29.26 10.06 6.47
C TYR A 525 27.81 10.22 6.00
N LEU A 526 26.92 9.42 6.57
CA LEU A 526 25.49 9.45 6.31
C LEU A 526 24.72 9.10 7.60
N PRO A 527 24.11 10.08 8.28
CA PRO A 527 23.40 9.81 9.53
C PRO A 527 22.14 8.97 9.27
N MET A 528 21.82 8.07 10.20
CA MET A 528 20.60 7.26 10.13
C MET A 528 19.32 8.14 10.09
N ALA A 529 19.36 9.32 10.72
CA ALA A 529 18.34 10.36 10.61
C ALA A 529 18.00 10.67 9.14
N SER A 530 19.03 10.80 8.29
CA SER A 530 18.88 11.02 6.86
C SER A 530 18.34 9.78 6.14
N THR A 531 18.92 8.62 6.38
CA THR A 531 18.49 7.37 5.71
C THR A 531 17.04 6.99 6.01
N SER A 532 16.49 7.42 7.16
CA SER A 532 15.11 7.12 7.54
C SER A 532 14.07 7.62 6.54
N PHE A 533 14.40 8.64 5.73
CA PHE A 533 13.53 9.14 4.66
C PHE A 533 13.37 8.15 3.48
N ALA A 534 14.26 7.16 3.34
CA ALA A 534 14.11 6.12 2.32
C ALA A 534 12.90 5.20 2.55
N GLU A 535 12.38 5.16 3.77
CA GLU A 535 11.26 4.31 4.19
C GLU A 535 9.94 5.06 4.33
N ARG A 536 9.98 6.39 4.31
CA ARG A 536 8.80 7.23 4.54
C ARG A 536 7.89 7.28 3.32
N LEU A 537 6.63 7.58 3.58
CA LEU A 537 5.57 7.84 2.61
C LEU A 537 5.01 9.24 2.75
N ASP A 538 4.89 9.72 4.00
CA ASP A 538 4.11 10.92 4.31
C ASP A 538 5.00 12.18 4.39
N HIS A 539 6.33 12.04 4.42
CA HIS A 539 7.25 13.13 4.72
C HIS A 539 8.56 13.06 3.92
N GLU A 540 9.00 14.22 3.43
CA GLU A 540 10.30 14.43 2.77
C GLU A 540 11.26 15.18 3.70
N PRO A 541 12.58 15.21 3.44
CA PRO A 541 13.53 15.97 4.27
C PRO A 541 13.16 17.44 4.47
N LYS A 542 12.52 18.07 3.46
CA LYS A 542 12.04 19.45 3.53
C LYS A 542 11.06 19.70 4.67
N SER A 543 10.35 18.67 5.13
CA SER A 543 9.44 18.75 6.28
C SER A 543 10.15 19.12 7.59
N LEU A 544 11.48 19.02 7.66
CA LEU A 544 12.29 19.46 8.80
C LEU A 544 12.67 20.95 8.77
N LEU A 545 12.36 21.65 7.67
CA LEU A 545 12.67 23.08 7.50
C LEU A 545 11.53 23.99 8.00
N SER A 546 10.35 23.44 8.25
CA SER A 546 9.18 24.15 8.75
C SER A 546 9.00 23.95 10.27
N ALA A 547 8.35 24.92 10.91
CA ALA A 547 8.00 24.81 12.33
C ALA A 547 6.77 23.91 12.53
N SER A 548 6.65 23.29 13.70
CA SER A 548 5.55 22.35 14.00
C SER A 548 4.15 22.95 13.82
N GLU A 549 3.97 24.25 14.07
CA GLU A 549 2.66 24.93 13.98
C GLU A 549 2.24 25.28 12.55
N SER A 550 3.16 25.23 11.58
CA SER A 550 2.86 25.56 10.17
C SER A 550 2.19 24.43 9.38
N ASN A 551 1.92 23.27 10.00
CA ASN A 551 1.26 22.14 9.37
C ASN A 551 -0.26 22.11 9.70
N PRO A 552 -1.14 22.46 8.74
CA PRO A 552 -2.59 22.41 8.94
C PRO A 552 -3.06 20.96 9.10
N GLY A 553 -3.54 20.58 10.29
CA GLY A 553 -3.95 19.22 10.64
C GLY A 553 -3.30 18.63 11.90
N MET A 554 -2.39 19.36 12.53
CA MET A 554 -1.78 19.00 13.81
C MET A 554 -2.84 18.85 14.92
N LEU A 555 -2.96 17.63 15.46
CA LEU A 555 -3.79 17.32 16.63
C LEU A 555 -3.31 18.10 17.86
N GLU A 556 -4.24 18.47 18.74
CA GLU A 556 -3.92 19.04 20.04
C GLU A 556 -3.02 18.06 20.83
N LYS A 557 -1.95 18.59 21.45
CA LYS A 557 -0.99 17.80 22.22
C LYS A 557 -1.54 17.52 23.62
N LEU A 558 -2.35 16.47 23.73
CA LEU A 558 -3.09 16.13 24.95
C LEU A 558 -2.29 15.29 25.96
N LYS A 559 -1.19 14.65 25.54
CA LYS A 559 -0.43 13.70 26.38
C LYS A 559 0.98 14.22 26.69
N PHE A 560 1.50 13.87 27.86
CA PHE A 560 2.81 14.34 28.32
C PHE A 560 3.97 13.79 27.48
N CYS A 561 4.31 12.51 27.63
CA CYS A 561 5.52 11.96 27.03
C CYS A 561 5.31 10.53 26.50
N ALA A 562 5.94 10.22 25.37
CA ALA A 562 5.94 8.89 24.76
C ALA A 562 7.31 8.21 24.84
N TYR A 563 7.28 6.88 25.06
CA TYR A 563 8.44 5.99 25.07
C TYR A 563 8.18 4.77 24.16
N LEU A 564 8.86 4.66 23.02
CA LEU A 564 8.66 3.60 22.03
C LEU A 564 9.99 2.88 21.72
N TYR A 565 10.34 1.88 22.53
CA TYR A 565 11.57 1.11 22.35
C TYR A 565 11.32 -0.41 22.39
N ALA A 566 12.11 -1.13 21.60
CA ALA A 566 12.18 -2.59 21.58
C ALA A 566 13.39 -3.15 22.35
N ARG A 567 14.41 -2.31 22.55
CA ARG A 567 15.67 -2.66 23.22
C ARG A 567 15.79 -1.82 24.50
N CYS A 568 15.78 -2.50 25.63
CA CYS A 568 15.63 -1.87 26.95
C CYS A 568 17.03 -1.57 27.53
N ASP A 569 17.70 -0.58 26.95
CA ASP A 569 19.03 -0.15 27.43
C ASP A 569 18.91 0.65 28.74
N SER A 570 19.89 0.53 29.63
CA SER A 570 19.83 1.07 31.00
C SER A 570 19.49 2.56 31.07
N SER A 571 20.13 3.41 30.25
CA SER A 571 19.86 4.85 30.24
C SER A 571 18.44 5.20 29.74
N ARG A 572 17.87 4.36 28.86
CA ARG A 572 16.51 4.56 28.31
C ARG A 572 15.46 4.21 29.35
N GLU A 573 15.63 3.06 30.00
CA GLU A 573 14.76 2.64 31.09
C GLU A 573 14.83 3.60 32.26
N LEU A 574 16.03 4.06 32.63
CA LEU A 574 16.21 5.06 33.69
C LEU A 574 15.48 6.37 33.36
N MET A 575 15.65 6.93 32.16
CA MET A 575 14.92 8.15 31.78
C MET A 575 13.40 7.95 31.81
N TYR A 576 12.91 6.79 31.34
CA TYR A 576 11.49 6.45 31.46
C TYR A 576 11.03 6.47 32.92
N ASP A 577 11.74 5.79 33.81
CA ASP A 577 11.36 5.69 35.23
C ASP A 577 11.41 7.05 35.93
N LEU A 578 12.44 7.86 35.67
CA LEU A 578 12.59 9.20 36.24
C LEU A 578 11.46 10.13 35.82
N LEU A 579 11.14 10.19 34.51
CA LEU A 579 10.02 10.99 34.03
C LEU A 579 8.69 10.45 34.53
N ASN A 580 8.48 9.13 34.49
CA ASN A 580 7.23 8.50 34.89
C ASN A 580 6.94 8.63 36.40
N ALA A 581 7.98 8.80 37.23
CA ALA A 581 7.84 9.14 38.64
C ALA A 581 7.33 10.58 38.85
N LEU A 582 7.64 11.50 37.94
CA LEU A 582 7.23 12.90 38.00
C LEU A 582 5.89 13.15 37.30
N ARG A 583 5.66 12.54 36.13
CA ARG A 583 4.43 12.68 35.33
C ARG A 583 4.26 11.47 34.38
N PRO A 584 3.03 10.95 34.16
CA PRO A 584 2.85 9.68 33.44
C PRO A 584 3.45 9.65 32.03
N VAL A 585 4.28 8.64 31.75
CA VAL A 585 4.90 8.38 30.45
C VAL A 585 4.29 7.12 29.82
N ASP A 586 3.77 7.26 28.60
CA ASP A 586 3.18 6.12 27.89
C ASP A 586 4.26 5.26 27.24
N ALA A 587 4.40 4.02 27.72
CA ALA A 587 5.23 2.99 27.11
C ALA A 587 4.50 2.33 25.92
N LEU A 588 4.86 2.77 24.72
CA LEU A 588 4.26 2.37 23.44
C LEU A 588 5.00 1.19 22.76
N GLY A 589 6.20 0.88 23.23
CA GLY A 589 7.03 -0.22 22.74
C GLY A 589 7.01 -1.45 23.66
N THR A 590 7.95 -2.36 23.41
CA THR A 590 8.17 -3.56 24.24
C THR A 590 8.75 -3.20 25.61
N CYS A 591 9.60 -2.18 25.68
CA CYS A 591 10.19 -1.71 26.93
C CYS A 591 9.25 -0.76 27.68
N ALA A 592 9.27 -0.82 29.02
CA ALA A 592 8.32 -0.11 29.87
C ALA A 592 8.89 0.30 31.25
N GLY A 593 10.19 0.63 31.31
CA GLY A 593 10.88 0.99 32.53
C GLY A 593 11.45 -0.19 33.29
N SER A 594 12.40 0.06 34.18
CA SER A 594 13.07 -0.99 34.97
C SER A 594 12.13 -1.68 35.96
N SER A 595 11.00 -1.05 36.27
CA SER A 595 10.00 -1.54 37.21
C SER A 595 9.04 -2.59 36.63
N ARG A 596 9.02 -2.79 35.30
CA ARG A 596 8.11 -3.72 34.62
C ARG A 596 8.86 -4.63 33.65
N PRO A 597 8.47 -5.92 33.52
CA PRO A 597 9.04 -6.78 32.50
C PRO A 597 8.66 -6.29 31.10
N PRO A 598 9.52 -6.50 30.08
CA PRO A 598 9.20 -6.15 28.70
C PRO A 598 7.96 -6.88 28.18
N ASP A 599 7.06 -6.15 27.52
CA ASP A 599 5.81 -6.67 26.96
C ASP A 599 5.98 -6.99 25.48
N SER A 600 6.22 -8.27 25.17
CA SER A 600 6.41 -8.74 23.79
C SER A 600 5.12 -8.73 22.96
N THR A 601 3.95 -8.54 23.57
CA THR A 601 2.67 -8.37 22.84
C THR A 601 2.57 -6.98 22.21
N LYS A 602 3.22 -5.99 22.82
CA LYS A 602 3.53 -4.70 22.18
C LYS A 602 4.66 -4.93 21.21
N MET A 603 4.33 -5.54 20.07
CA MET A 603 5.26 -5.69 18.95
C MET A 603 5.70 -4.28 18.57
N ALA A 604 6.92 -3.90 18.98
CA ALA A 604 7.49 -2.64 18.55
C ALA A 604 7.44 -2.63 17.03
N SER A 605 6.81 -1.60 16.48
CA SER A 605 6.45 -1.45 15.07
C SER A 605 7.66 -1.50 14.09
N ARG A 606 8.87 -1.83 14.54
CA ARG A 606 10.11 -1.85 13.78
C ARG A 606 10.14 -2.92 12.67
N VAL A 607 9.27 -3.94 12.75
CA VAL A 607 9.06 -4.93 11.66
C VAL A 607 7.95 -4.50 10.70
N ALA A 608 7.23 -3.41 11.00
CA ALA A 608 6.22 -2.85 10.10
C ALA A 608 6.92 -2.11 8.95
N MET A 609 6.40 -2.32 7.74
CA MET A 609 6.93 -1.75 6.49
C MET A 609 7.05 -0.22 6.48
N PHE A 610 6.28 0.47 7.34
CA PHE A 610 6.28 1.93 7.48
C PHE A 610 6.46 2.37 8.94
N TYR A 611 7.39 1.72 9.65
CA TYR A 611 7.67 1.99 11.06
C TYR A 611 7.79 3.49 11.39
N ASN A 612 8.55 4.23 10.57
CA ASN A 612 8.84 5.64 10.82
C ASN A 612 7.60 6.52 10.74
N ASP A 613 6.71 6.31 9.76
CA ASP A 613 5.45 7.05 9.67
C ASP A 613 4.45 6.61 10.75
N ASP A 614 4.43 5.32 11.09
CA ASP A 614 3.61 4.82 12.20
C ASP A 614 4.06 5.40 13.56
N ALA A 615 5.37 5.54 13.78
CA ALA A 615 5.92 6.19 14.96
C ALA A 615 5.50 7.66 15.02
N VAL A 616 5.62 8.40 13.90
CA VAL A 616 5.16 9.80 13.80
C VAL A 616 3.68 9.93 14.17
N ARG A 617 2.80 9.10 13.59
CA ARG A 617 1.36 9.11 13.89
C ARG A 617 1.07 8.77 15.36
N ARG A 618 1.82 7.83 15.95
CA ARG A 618 1.69 7.48 17.38
C ARG A 618 2.17 8.59 18.30
N TYR A 619 3.18 9.35 17.90
CA TYR A 619 3.72 10.48 18.67
C TYR A 619 2.87 11.76 18.53
N ALA A 620 2.00 11.85 17.52
CA ALA A 620 1.18 13.03 17.25
C ALA A 620 0.45 13.63 18.49
N PRO A 621 -0.14 12.87 19.43
CA PRO A 621 -0.82 13.47 20.60
C PRO A 621 0.13 13.85 21.76
N TYR A 622 1.44 13.57 21.69
CA TYR A 622 2.38 13.77 22.80
C TYR A 622 3.13 15.09 22.71
N LYS A 623 3.35 15.72 23.87
CA LYS A 623 4.15 16.95 23.98
C LYS A 623 5.64 16.65 23.81
N PHE A 624 6.12 15.58 24.45
CA PHE A 624 7.51 15.14 24.44
C PHE A 624 7.66 13.71 23.92
N VAL A 625 8.82 13.40 23.33
CA VAL A 625 9.20 12.05 22.92
C VAL A 625 10.62 11.77 23.38
N ILE A 626 10.83 10.67 24.12
CA ILE A 626 12.17 10.22 24.50
C ILE A 626 12.86 9.68 23.24
N ALA A 627 13.88 10.40 22.76
CA ALA A 627 14.63 10.14 21.53
C ALA A 627 16.09 9.73 21.83
N PHE A 628 16.28 8.79 22.75
CA PHE A 628 17.58 8.30 23.20
C PHE A 628 18.19 7.28 22.24
N GLU A 629 19.46 7.51 21.89
CA GLU A 629 20.25 6.54 21.14
C GLU A 629 20.71 5.36 22.00
N ASN A 630 21.03 4.23 21.36
CA ASN A 630 21.52 3.03 22.03
C ASN A 630 23.04 3.06 22.25
N ALA A 631 23.72 4.05 21.69
CA ALA A 631 25.14 4.28 21.86
C ALA A 631 25.43 5.78 21.79
N ARG A 632 26.48 6.23 22.48
CA ARG A 632 26.96 7.62 22.42
C ARG A 632 28.23 7.66 21.58
N ALA A 633 28.08 7.55 20.26
CA ALA A 633 29.19 7.52 19.33
C ALA A 633 29.18 8.76 18.41
N PRO A 634 30.35 9.32 18.03
CA PRO A 634 30.42 10.50 17.18
C PRO A 634 29.67 10.33 15.85
N GLY A 635 28.73 11.22 15.56
CA GLY A 635 27.89 11.19 14.36
C GLY A 635 26.66 10.28 14.44
N TYR A 636 26.49 9.52 15.53
CA TYR A 636 25.38 8.57 15.65
C TYR A 636 24.07 9.26 16.00
N VAL A 637 23.40 9.79 14.97
CA VAL A 637 22.10 10.47 15.05
C VAL A 637 21.12 9.76 14.13
N THR A 638 20.02 9.26 14.70
CA THR A 638 19.13 8.30 14.01
C THR A 638 17.72 8.84 13.75
N GLU A 639 16.84 7.97 13.25
CA GLU A 639 15.43 8.27 12.96
C GLU A 639 14.65 8.81 14.17
N LYS A 640 15.13 8.58 15.40
CA LYS A 640 14.43 8.95 16.64
C LYS A 640 14.17 10.45 16.74
N MET A 641 15.17 11.26 16.40
CA MET A 641 15.03 12.72 16.32
C MET A 641 14.00 13.10 15.27
N VAL A 642 14.12 12.52 14.07
CA VAL A 642 13.24 12.82 12.93
C VAL A 642 11.79 12.45 13.24
N ASN A 643 11.53 11.28 13.84
CA ASN A 643 10.19 10.82 14.20
C ASN A 643 9.53 11.75 15.22
N ALA A 644 10.28 12.25 16.20
CA ALA A 644 9.77 13.20 17.19
C ALA A 644 9.43 14.56 16.55
N PHE A 645 10.33 15.11 15.74
CA PHE A 645 10.12 16.38 15.05
C PHE A 645 8.96 16.36 14.08
N LEU A 646 8.86 15.33 13.23
CA LEU A 646 7.77 15.21 12.26
C LEU A 646 6.41 15.00 12.93
N ALA A 647 6.38 14.44 14.14
CA ALA A 647 5.17 14.37 14.95
C ALA A 647 4.79 15.72 15.60
N GLY A 648 5.63 16.75 15.47
CA GLY A 648 5.46 18.04 16.13
C GLY A 648 5.67 18.02 17.64
N SER A 649 6.41 17.03 18.15
CA SER A 649 6.74 16.86 19.56
C SER A 649 8.14 17.39 19.86
N VAL A 650 8.41 17.81 21.10
CA VAL A 650 9.75 18.21 21.53
C VAL A 650 10.58 16.95 21.83
N PRO A 651 11.68 16.68 21.13
CA PRO A 651 12.52 15.52 21.42
C PRO A 651 13.28 15.71 22.74
N VAL A 652 13.36 14.65 23.55
CA VAL A 652 14.23 14.53 24.73
C VAL A 652 15.35 13.57 24.35
N TYR A 653 16.53 14.10 24.05
CA TYR A 653 17.60 13.40 23.38
C TYR A 653 18.75 13.02 24.33
N LEU A 654 19.35 11.86 24.07
CA LEU A 654 20.65 11.47 24.63
C LEU A 654 21.41 10.65 23.59
N GLY A 655 22.62 11.10 23.25
CA GLY A 655 23.47 10.49 22.24
C GLY A 655 24.80 11.23 22.13
N ASP A 656 25.20 11.58 20.91
CA ASP A 656 26.29 12.53 20.65
C ASP A 656 25.76 13.97 20.49
N SER A 657 25.97 14.78 21.52
CA SER A 657 25.55 16.19 21.60
C SER A 657 26.19 17.07 20.51
N THR A 658 27.42 16.76 20.09
CA THR A 658 28.12 17.56 19.09
C THR A 658 27.49 17.39 17.72
N SER A 659 27.26 16.16 17.29
CA SER A 659 26.70 15.91 15.95
C SER A 659 25.22 16.24 15.86
N VAL A 660 24.43 16.00 16.91
CA VAL A 660 23.00 16.34 16.90
C VAL A 660 22.78 17.85 16.80
N SER A 661 23.60 18.66 17.46
CA SER A 661 23.49 20.14 17.45
C SER A 661 24.01 20.77 16.15
N GLN A 662 24.87 20.07 15.41
CA GLN A 662 25.27 20.46 14.05
C GLN A 662 24.15 20.24 13.04
N LEU A 663 23.39 19.14 13.19
CA LEU A 663 22.33 18.74 12.26
C LEU A 663 20.97 19.36 12.59
N PHE A 664 20.61 19.44 13.87
CA PHE A 664 19.33 19.94 14.37
C PHE A 664 19.53 21.15 15.29
N ASN A 665 18.57 22.07 15.27
CA ASN A 665 18.58 23.31 16.04
C ASN A 665 18.50 23.02 17.55
N PRO A 666 19.52 23.35 18.37
CA PRO A 666 19.51 23.11 19.81
C PRO A 666 18.36 23.79 20.57
N ALA A 667 17.73 24.82 20.00
CA ALA A 667 16.57 25.47 20.61
C ALA A 667 15.27 24.66 20.46
N SER A 668 15.25 23.62 19.61
CA SER A 668 14.05 22.83 19.27
C SER A 668 13.93 21.49 20.01
N PHE A 669 14.93 21.10 20.81
CA PHE A 669 14.94 19.85 21.56
C PHE A 669 15.69 19.99 22.88
N ILE A 670 15.51 19.01 23.77
CA ILE A 670 16.19 18.96 25.08
C ILE A 670 17.33 17.95 24.97
N ASP A 671 18.58 18.42 25.08
CA ASP A 671 19.77 17.55 25.07
C ASP A 671 20.17 17.16 26.50
N CYS A 672 19.83 15.94 26.91
CA CYS A 672 20.22 15.43 28.22
C CYS A 672 21.74 15.24 28.39
N GLY A 673 22.53 15.31 27.31
CA GLY A 673 23.99 15.29 27.38
C GLY A 673 24.61 16.57 27.97
N LEU A 674 23.82 17.64 28.12
CA LEU A 674 24.26 18.93 28.67
C LEU A 674 23.96 19.11 30.17
N PHE A 675 23.33 18.13 30.80
CA PHE A 675 22.99 18.15 32.24
C PHE A 675 23.97 17.28 33.03
N ASP A 676 24.15 17.58 34.32
CA ASP A 676 25.04 16.79 35.19
C ASP A 676 24.47 15.39 35.46
N SER A 677 23.13 15.23 35.37
CA SER A 677 22.46 13.95 35.52
C SER A 677 21.16 13.83 34.70
N LEU A 678 20.70 12.58 34.47
CA LEU A 678 19.40 12.33 33.85
C LEU A 678 18.23 12.76 34.74
N GLN A 679 18.43 12.85 36.06
CA GLN A 679 17.45 13.39 37.00
C GLN A 679 17.19 14.87 36.71
N GLU A 680 18.25 15.66 36.61
CA GLU A 680 18.14 17.09 36.27
C GLU A 680 17.53 17.29 34.88
N CYS A 681 17.88 16.46 33.89
CA CYS A 681 17.21 16.51 32.59
C CYS A 681 15.71 16.23 32.71
N ALA A 682 15.30 15.21 33.49
CA ALA A 682 13.89 14.87 33.68
C ALA A 682 13.12 15.99 34.39
N GLU A 683 13.71 16.62 35.41
CA GLU A 683 13.16 17.79 36.10
C GLU A 683 13.02 18.98 35.14
N PHE A 684 14.00 19.19 34.25
CA PHE A 684 13.93 20.23 33.24
C PHE A 684 12.81 19.98 32.21
N VAL A 685 12.58 18.73 31.78
CA VAL A 685 11.45 18.38 30.91
C VAL A 685 10.12 18.74 31.57
N VAL A 686 9.96 18.45 32.87
CA VAL A 686 8.75 18.80 33.63
C VAL A 686 8.60 20.31 33.76
N TYR A 687 9.69 21.04 34.03
CA TYR A 687 9.70 22.50 34.04
C TYR A 687 9.28 23.12 32.71
N VAL A 688 9.75 22.57 31.58
CA VAL A 688 9.32 23.00 30.24
C VAL A 688 7.82 22.73 30.05
N ASP A 689 7.31 21.58 30.48
CA ASP A 689 5.89 21.25 30.37
C ASP A 689 4.99 22.19 31.20
N ASP A 690 5.45 22.60 32.38
CA ASP A 690 4.79 23.54 33.30
C ASP A 690 4.90 25.00 32.84
N SER A 691 5.73 25.29 31.84
CA SER A 691 5.87 26.61 31.21
C SER A 691 5.30 26.59 29.78
N PRO A 692 4.02 26.98 29.59
CA PRO A 692 3.41 27.06 28.26
C PRO A 692 4.23 27.92 27.29
N GLU A 693 4.83 29.01 27.74
CA GLU A 693 5.64 29.91 26.91
C GLU A 693 6.93 29.24 26.44
N LEU A 694 7.65 28.55 27.33
CA LEU A 694 8.89 27.86 26.98
C LEU A 694 8.63 26.68 26.06
N TYR A 695 7.60 25.87 26.38
CA TYR A 695 7.16 24.77 25.52
C TYR A 695 6.75 25.25 24.12
N THR A 696 5.94 26.32 24.04
CA THR A 696 5.50 26.88 22.76
C THR A 696 6.68 27.42 21.97
N ARG A 697 7.61 28.13 22.62
CA ARG A 697 8.84 28.63 21.99
C ARG A 697 9.64 27.48 21.36
N MET A 698 9.93 26.42 22.12
CA MET A 698 10.68 25.27 21.60
C MET A 698 9.98 24.59 20.42
N ARG A 699 8.64 24.56 20.39
CA ARG A 699 7.87 23.99 19.26
C ARG A 699 7.81 24.88 18.02
N GLN A 700 7.93 26.18 18.19
CA GLN A 700 7.98 27.14 17.10
C GLN A 700 9.35 27.21 16.43
N GLU A 701 10.40 26.75 17.12
CA GLU A 701 11.71 26.58 16.52
C GLU A 701 11.68 25.57 15.37
N ARG A 702 12.39 25.91 14.28
CA ARG A 702 12.55 25.00 13.15
C ARG A 702 13.51 23.89 13.56
N PRO A 703 13.21 22.60 13.29
CA PRO A 703 14.11 21.49 13.60
C PRO A 703 15.49 21.65 12.98
N VAL A 704 15.57 22.24 11.78
CA VAL A 704 16.83 22.48 11.07
C VAL A 704 16.97 23.97 10.73
N THR A 705 18.10 24.55 11.13
CA THR A 705 18.50 25.94 10.81
C THR A 705 19.84 26.01 10.07
N ASN A 706 20.71 25.02 10.24
CA ASN A 706 21.99 24.91 9.53
C ASN A 706 21.80 24.30 8.14
N MET A 707 21.64 25.16 7.13
CA MET A 707 21.39 24.71 5.75
C MET A 707 22.58 23.96 5.15
N THR A 708 23.82 24.26 5.54
CA THR A 708 25.00 23.54 5.04
C THR A 708 24.97 22.08 5.52
N ALA A 709 24.73 21.84 6.81
CA ALA A 709 24.59 20.49 7.35
C ALA A 709 23.40 19.75 6.71
N TYR A 710 22.28 20.43 6.49
CA TYR A 710 21.11 19.88 5.80
C TYR A 710 21.44 19.42 4.37
N TYR A 711 22.05 20.29 3.56
CA TYR A 711 22.41 19.96 2.18
C TYR A 711 23.50 18.89 2.09
N GLN A 712 24.31 18.70 3.13
CA GLN A 712 25.26 17.59 3.18
C GLN A 712 24.53 16.29 3.53
N ALA A 713 23.80 16.27 4.66
CA ALA A 713 23.19 15.06 5.21
C ALA A 713 22.09 14.46 4.32
N PHE A 714 21.28 15.28 3.66
CA PHE A 714 20.09 14.84 2.91
C PHE A 714 20.24 14.88 1.38
N SER A 715 21.45 15.16 0.86
CA SER A 715 21.71 15.30 -0.59
C SER A 715 21.48 14.07 -1.46
N TRP A 716 21.32 12.88 -0.87
CA TRP A 716 20.94 11.69 -1.66
C TRP A 716 19.46 11.74 -2.09
N HIS A 717 18.62 12.50 -1.40
CA HIS A 717 17.17 12.53 -1.63
C HIS A 717 16.82 13.56 -2.73
N PRO A 718 15.97 13.23 -3.72
CA PRO A 718 15.72 14.10 -4.89
C PRO A 718 15.03 15.43 -4.53
N ALA A 719 14.30 15.48 -3.42
CA ALA A 719 13.73 16.73 -2.92
C ALA A 719 14.80 17.76 -2.50
N VAL A 720 16.05 17.37 -2.28
CA VAL A 720 17.13 18.24 -1.80
C VAL A 720 18.04 18.62 -2.96
N SER A 721 18.09 19.91 -3.30
CA SER A 721 18.90 20.45 -4.40
C SER A 721 20.40 20.54 -4.03
N SER A 722 21.04 19.40 -3.79
CA SER A 722 22.46 19.28 -3.47
C SER A 722 23.02 17.97 -4.04
N ARG A 723 24.25 17.99 -4.55
CA ARG A 723 24.96 16.80 -5.04
C ARG A 723 26.03 16.29 -4.09
N PHE A 724 26.16 16.87 -2.90
CA PHE A 724 27.28 16.63 -1.98
C PHE A 724 27.61 15.13 -1.78
N MET A 725 26.62 14.30 -1.43
CA MET A 725 26.84 12.87 -1.23
C MET A 725 27.16 12.13 -2.53
N ALA A 726 26.52 12.53 -3.63
CA ALA A 726 26.81 11.95 -4.95
C ALA A 726 28.25 12.23 -5.37
N ASP A 727 28.74 13.46 -5.18
CA ASP A 727 30.11 13.86 -5.53
C ASP A 727 31.13 13.18 -4.61
N ALA A 728 30.83 13.08 -3.30
CA ALA A 728 31.66 12.35 -2.33
C ALA A 728 31.78 10.86 -2.67
N VAL A 729 30.68 10.22 -3.11
CA VAL A 729 30.69 8.83 -3.56
C VAL A 729 31.43 8.70 -4.88
N LEU A 730 31.18 9.59 -5.85
CA LEU A 730 31.80 9.57 -7.17
C LEU A 730 33.33 9.65 -7.10
N GLN A 731 33.87 10.45 -6.18
CA GLN A 731 35.31 10.55 -5.91
C GLN A 731 35.96 9.18 -5.65
N TYR A 732 35.23 8.23 -5.07
CA TYR A 732 35.76 6.90 -4.75
C TYR A 732 35.48 5.84 -5.82
N LEU A 733 34.61 6.12 -6.80
CA LEU A 733 34.23 5.20 -7.89
C LEU A 733 35.04 5.42 -9.17
N VAL A 734 35.55 6.63 -9.40
CA VAL A 734 36.40 6.94 -10.57
C VAL A 734 37.87 6.69 -10.18
N PRO A 735 38.66 5.94 -10.97
CA PRO A 735 40.10 5.89 -10.77
C PRO A 735 40.70 7.27 -11.06
N LEU A 736 41.53 7.79 -10.13
CA LEU A 736 42.39 8.96 -10.38
C LEU A 736 43.37 8.69 -11.53
#